data_AF-A0A8H4CAS6-F1
#
_entry.id   AF-A0A8H4CAS6-F1
#
_cell.length_a   1.000
_cell.length_b   1.000
_cell.length_c   1.000
_cell.angle_alpha   90.00
_cell.angle_beta   90.00
_cell.angle_gamma   90.00
#
_symmetry.space_group_name_H-M   'P 1'
#
loop_
_entity.id
_entity.type
_entity.pdbx_description
1 polymer ?
#
loop_
_entity_poly.entity_id
_entity_poly.type
_entity_poly.pdbx_seq_one_letter_code
_entity_poly.pdbx_strand_id
1 'polypeptide(L)'
;MEITMENFWRQLPRILISIAESNFVAIDVEMTGIADKMSENFWKKTNHTRQGVYETGKRIASTYNVFELGLTCVKPDGGDFYVSPLLLEDTREDSFFAKDLGRNLTASLSTLKFMRKEGLQLEKIFDNPVPYLSRKESRDAIERLESRAQTQPIKDHPYDEDEEGLNFFSTYVFDEITSWLGDRNDDRKSEIEIRIPYSDSKKRSSVYHKIVRVTAQNLVPHMKCRTWNHGLSVIISPEDSDENQERQQTFRDNLSASIRKQTGLRLIMEALSGGHFADIIDPSYVIEALSSWPGGMTVQSFCQEVQQKFGDAPLLSTERKSGEDSEGVVSTTPEQESSYFSEESPNNIGNSLEEARGEQSWRLPESSSEWITSFPQTSGNPAGYSEERHSEDDISEATLSDQIRAALWTLESKLRLQRPPIVGHNQFFDLLFIYQTFFDDLPASCGEFFANIYELFPHIIDTKLMAIADQAIEGEDPLADIFDRFIGDVSRPSIGWDPAHGYSRRANAHEAGYDSFMTAVILLRLAHKLARRTLDNVDEGESWDKKMRRLYDKGWLLEIGRDPECFGSDSGSDFEESAASSDGDDEEVGELYWGHSVFDMFRNTLRIGPSTNVFLERQWAADRAFRQVPRSKSDTEGSSISS
;
A
#
# COMPACT_ATOMS: atom_id res chain seq x y z
N MET A 1 13.12 14.74 3.48
CA MET A 1 12.04 15.66 3.05
C MET A 1 10.72 15.19 3.67
N GLU A 2 10.05 16.01 4.50
CA GLU A 2 8.77 15.65 5.16
C GLU A 2 7.58 15.60 4.18
N ILE A 3 7.00 14.40 3.99
CA ILE A 3 5.83 14.15 3.13
C ILE A 3 4.54 13.96 3.95
N THR A 4 3.53 14.74 3.62
CA THR A 4 2.18 14.79 4.22
C THR A 4 1.12 14.81 3.12
N MET A 5 -0.18 14.67 3.44
CA MET A 5 -1.21 14.66 2.39
C MET A 5 -1.25 15.96 1.58
N GLU A 6 -1.00 17.11 2.22
CA GLU A 6 -0.87 18.43 1.57
C GLU A 6 0.15 18.47 0.43
N ASN A 7 1.21 17.65 0.48
CA ASN A 7 2.29 17.69 -0.50
C ASN A 7 2.49 16.36 -1.27
N PHE A 8 1.83 15.27 -0.86
CA PHE A 8 2.02 13.93 -1.40
C PHE A 8 1.87 13.87 -2.92
N TRP A 9 0.74 14.31 -3.48
CA TRP A 9 0.50 14.25 -4.93
C TRP A 9 1.44 15.14 -5.75
N ARG A 10 1.98 16.21 -5.15
CA ARG A 10 2.98 17.08 -5.78
C ARG A 10 4.37 16.43 -5.82
N GLN A 11 4.71 15.66 -4.78
CA GLN A 11 6.03 15.04 -4.64
C GLN A 11 6.09 13.65 -5.28
N LEU A 12 4.97 12.92 -5.34
CA LEU A 12 4.87 11.57 -5.89
C LEU A 12 5.54 11.42 -7.27
N PRO A 13 5.36 12.33 -8.25
CA PRO A 13 6.06 12.26 -9.54
C PRO A 13 7.60 12.23 -9.40
N ARG A 14 8.16 13.09 -8.55
CA ARG A 14 9.61 13.13 -8.28
C ARG A 14 10.08 11.87 -7.56
N ILE A 15 9.31 11.39 -6.58
CA ILE A 15 9.63 10.17 -5.82
C ILE A 15 9.68 8.95 -6.74
N LEU A 16 8.72 8.81 -7.67
CA LEU A 16 8.71 7.72 -8.64
C LEU A 16 9.93 7.77 -9.58
N ILE A 17 10.38 8.96 -9.99
CA ILE A 17 11.63 9.16 -10.75
C ILE A 17 12.83 8.74 -9.89
N SER A 18 12.97 9.25 -8.66
CA SER A 18 14.08 8.92 -7.75
C SER A 18 14.21 7.41 -7.51
N ILE A 19 13.08 6.70 -7.30
CA ILE A 19 13.06 5.24 -7.17
C ILE A 19 13.53 4.57 -8.47
N ALA A 20 13.02 5.00 -9.63
CA ALA A 20 13.35 4.42 -10.94
C ALA A 20 14.81 4.64 -11.39
N GLU A 21 15.44 5.73 -10.96
CA GLU A 21 16.86 6.02 -11.21
C GLU A 21 17.81 5.33 -10.22
N SER A 22 17.38 5.13 -8.96
CA SER A 22 18.22 4.71 -7.83
C SER A 22 19.13 3.50 -8.07
N ASN A 23 20.34 3.52 -7.50
CA ASN A 23 21.19 2.32 -7.41
C ASN A 23 20.64 1.32 -6.39
N PHE A 24 20.04 1.83 -5.32
CA PHE A 24 19.29 1.13 -4.29
C PHE A 24 18.43 2.13 -3.51
N VAL A 25 17.47 1.62 -2.75
CA VAL A 25 16.62 2.39 -1.83
C VAL A 25 16.78 1.82 -0.42
N ALA A 26 17.19 2.65 0.54
CA ALA A 26 17.17 2.28 1.94
C ALA A 26 15.81 2.61 2.56
N ILE A 27 15.28 1.69 3.37
CA ILE A 27 13.96 1.74 3.99
C ILE A 27 14.09 1.44 5.48
N ASP A 28 13.30 2.16 6.27
CA ASP A 28 13.11 1.98 7.71
C ASP A 28 11.65 2.33 8.04
N VAL A 29 11.03 1.72 9.05
CA VAL A 29 9.66 2.07 9.47
C VAL A 29 9.53 2.19 10.99
N GLU A 30 8.90 3.27 11.45
CA GLU A 30 8.56 3.44 12.86
C GLU A 30 7.14 2.92 13.14
N MET A 31 7.00 2.13 14.22
CA MET A 31 5.77 1.38 14.52
C MET A 31 5.23 1.71 15.91
N THR A 32 3.89 1.71 16.05
CA THR A 32 3.21 2.03 17.31
C THR A 32 3.41 0.99 18.43
N GLY A 33 4.08 -0.14 18.15
CA GLY A 33 4.46 -1.14 19.13
C GLY A 33 5.33 -2.25 18.55
N ILE A 34 6.38 -2.61 19.27
CA ILE A 34 7.32 -3.70 18.92
C ILE A 34 7.24 -4.92 19.85
N ALA A 35 6.48 -4.85 20.94
CA ALA A 35 6.30 -5.95 21.89
C ALA A 35 5.05 -5.78 22.76
N ASP A 36 4.41 -6.91 23.08
CA ASP A 36 3.42 -7.03 24.13
C ASP A 36 3.77 -8.23 25.06
N LYS A 37 3.19 -8.28 26.27
CA LYS A 37 3.50 -9.32 27.26
C LYS A 37 3.17 -10.74 26.78
N MET A 38 2.20 -10.90 25.87
CA MET A 38 1.86 -12.20 25.29
C MET A 38 2.96 -12.64 24.32
N SER A 39 3.39 -11.74 23.44
CA SER A 39 4.48 -11.94 22.47
C SER A 39 5.81 -12.21 23.16
N GLU A 40 6.17 -11.48 24.22
CA GLU A 40 7.39 -11.79 25.00
C GLU A 40 7.38 -13.20 25.61
N ASN A 41 6.25 -13.62 26.19
CA ASN A 41 6.11 -14.93 26.82
C ASN A 41 6.04 -16.06 25.80
N PHE A 42 5.61 -15.76 24.58
CA PHE A 42 5.62 -16.67 23.44
C PHE A 42 7.05 -16.78 22.86
N TRP A 43 7.69 -15.65 22.56
CA TRP A 43 9.08 -15.55 22.10
C TRP A 43 10.05 -16.35 22.96
N LYS A 44 9.99 -16.18 24.29
CA LYS A 44 10.83 -16.93 25.26
C LYS A 44 10.69 -18.45 25.15
N LYS A 45 9.63 -18.96 24.51
CA LYS A 45 9.38 -20.39 24.27
C LYS A 45 9.72 -20.80 22.83
N THR A 46 9.54 -19.93 21.84
CA THR A 46 9.50 -20.32 20.41
C THR A 46 10.63 -19.73 19.56
N ASN A 47 11.42 -18.78 20.10
CA ASN A 47 12.55 -18.13 19.42
C ASN A 47 13.68 -19.07 18.92
N HIS A 48 13.68 -20.33 19.38
CA HIS A 48 14.59 -21.37 18.91
C HIS A 48 14.22 -21.94 17.52
N THR A 49 13.10 -21.52 16.92
CA THR A 49 12.68 -21.92 15.56
C THR A 49 12.37 -20.71 14.69
N ARG A 50 12.65 -20.82 13.37
CA ARG A 50 12.32 -19.78 12.39
C ARG A 50 10.82 -19.47 12.35
N GLN A 51 9.98 -20.51 12.44
CA GLN A 51 8.52 -20.37 12.49
C GLN A 51 8.05 -19.66 13.77
N GLY A 52 8.62 -19.97 14.94
CA GLY A 52 8.26 -19.35 16.21
C GLY A 52 8.65 -17.87 16.32
N VAL A 53 9.83 -17.52 15.79
CA VAL A 53 10.27 -16.14 15.58
C VAL A 53 9.25 -15.40 14.70
N TYR A 54 8.89 -15.98 13.55
CA TYR A 54 7.90 -15.43 12.64
C TYR A 54 6.50 -15.29 13.25
N GLU A 55 5.99 -16.28 13.97
CA GLU A 55 4.67 -16.22 14.62
C GLU A 55 4.61 -15.12 15.70
N THR A 56 5.74 -14.83 16.34
CA THR A 56 5.86 -13.68 17.25
C THR A 56 5.79 -12.37 16.47
N GLY A 57 6.63 -12.22 15.44
CA GLY A 57 6.67 -11.03 14.60
C GLY A 57 5.34 -10.75 13.90
N LYS A 58 4.69 -11.78 13.37
CA LYS A 58 3.34 -11.74 12.80
C LYS A 58 2.31 -11.23 13.81
N ARG A 59 2.29 -11.77 15.03
CA ARG A 59 1.38 -11.28 16.08
C ARG A 59 1.57 -9.79 16.35
N ILE A 60 2.81 -9.32 16.39
CA ILE A 60 3.16 -7.92 16.63
C ILE A 60 2.72 -7.05 15.44
N ALA A 61 3.10 -7.40 14.22
CA ALA A 61 2.77 -6.66 12.99
C ALA A 61 1.26 -6.65 12.67
N SER A 62 0.51 -7.71 12.99
CA SER A 62 -0.96 -7.72 12.87
C SER A 62 -1.69 -7.03 14.05
N THR A 63 -0.98 -6.55 15.08
CA THR A 63 -1.57 -5.86 16.24
C THR A 63 -1.31 -4.35 16.20
N TYR A 64 -0.09 -3.95 15.84
CA TYR A 64 0.36 -2.56 15.81
C TYR A 64 0.40 -2.01 14.38
N ASN A 65 0.65 -0.71 14.23
CA ASN A 65 0.58 -0.01 12.96
C ASN A 65 1.93 0.67 12.64
N VAL A 66 2.27 0.78 11.36
CA VAL A 66 3.30 1.72 10.89
C VAL A 66 2.76 3.14 11.01
N PHE A 67 3.61 4.08 11.45
CA PHE A 67 3.28 5.51 11.51
C PHE A 67 4.27 6.43 10.80
N GLU A 68 5.48 5.96 10.52
CA GLU A 68 6.47 6.68 9.71
C GLU A 68 7.20 5.68 8.81
N LEU A 69 7.61 6.14 7.63
CA LEU A 69 8.32 5.37 6.61
C LEU A 69 9.49 6.22 6.10
N GLY A 70 10.71 5.74 6.33
CA GLY A 70 11.92 6.31 5.73
C GLY A 70 12.18 5.75 4.34
N LEU A 71 12.65 6.59 3.42
CA LEU A 71 12.92 6.20 2.04
C LEU A 71 14.10 7.00 1.45
N THR A 72 15.33 6.53 1.70
CA THR A 72 16.53 7.13 1.10
C THR A 72 16.88 6.45 -0.21
N CYS A 73 16.55 7.10 -1.34
CA CYS A 73 17.02 6.67 -2.66
C CYS A 73 18.50 7.06 -2.86
N VAL A 74 19.35 6.11 -3.30
CA VAL A 74 20.79 6.36 -3.51
C VAL A 74 21.12 6.49 -5.00
N LYS A 75 20.97 7.76 -5.39
CA LYS A 75 21.29 8.59 -6.55
C LYS A 75 20.57 9.91 -6.24
N PRO A 76 20.87 11.07 -6.85
CA PRO A 76 20.48 12.35 -6.25
C PRO A 76 18.98 12.41 -5.87
N ASP A 77 18.75 12.63 -4.57
CA ASP A 77 17.49 12.89 -3.84
C ASP A 77 16.82 11.72 -3.09
N GLY A 78 16.69 11.89 -1.75
CA GLY A 78 15.93 11.02 -0.84
C GLY A 78 14.84 11.80 -0.06
N GLY A 79 13.92 11.09 0.61
CA GLY A 79 12.75 11.69 1.29
C GLY A 79 12.17 10.85 2.45
N ASP A 80 11.23 11.45 3.20
CA ASP A 80 10.74 10.95 4.50
C ASP A 80 9.21 11.01 4.53
N PHE A 81 8.53 9.96 4.97
CA PHE A 81 7.09 9.79 4.75
C PHE A 81 6.31 9.54 6.03
N TYR A 82 5.30 10.36 6.31
CA TYR A 82 4.37 10.10 7.41
C TYR A 82 3.22 9.20 6.96
N VAL A 83 3.06 8.08 7.66
CA VAL A 83 2.09 7.01 7.36
C VAL A 83 0.94 7.10 8.35
N SER A 84 -0.31 6.91 7.91
CA SER A 84 -1.39 6.68 8.88
C SER A 84 -2.42 5.64 8.43
N PRO A 85 -2.94 4.84 9.39
CA PRO A 85 -4.14 4.05 9.17
C PRO A 85 -5.41 4.90 8.98
N LEU A 86 -5.37 6.20 9.32
CA LEU A 86 -6.48 7.14 9.09
C LEU A 86 -6.76 7.26 7.59
N LEU A 87 -8.05 7.20 7.26
CA LEU A 87 -8.55 7.43 5.91
C LEU A 87 -9.10 8.86 5.81
N LEU A 88 -8.98 9.46 4.64
CA LEU A 88 -9.58 10.76 4.36
C LEU A 88 -11.11 10.63 4.35
N GLU A 89 -11.85 11.56 4.94
CA GLU A 89 -13.34 11.53 4.98
C GLU A 89 -13.96 12.80 4.35
N ASP A 90 -13.30 13.39 3.34
CA ASP A 90 -13.71 14.68 2.75
C ASP A 90 -15.06 14.61 2.02
N THR A 91 -15.46 13.41 1.56
CA THR A 91 -16.76 13.15 0.93
C THR A 91 -17.61 12.22 1.79
N ARG A 92 -18.93 12.20 1.53
CA ARG A 92 -19.85 11.30 2.21
C ARG A 92 -19.54 9.83 1.87
N GLU A 93 -19.11 9.60 0.65
CA GLU A 93 -18.74 8.31 0.07
C GLU A 93 -17.47 7.78 0.75
N ASP A 94 -16.44 8.61 0.88
CA ASP A 94 -15.22 8.31 1.64
C ASP A 94 -15.54 8.01 3.11
N SER A 95 -16.43 8.79 3.72
CA SER A 95 -16.87 8.62 5.10
C SER A 95 -17.66 7.32 5.32
N PHE A 96 -18.33 6.77 4.29
CA PHE A 96 -18.90 5.42 4.34
C PHE A 96 -17.84 4.35 4.14
N PHE A 97 -16.93 4.53 3.18
CA PHE A 97 -15.80 3.62 2.92
C PHE A 97 -14.93 3.42 4.16
N ALA A 98 -14.59 4.52 4.86
CA ALA A 98 -13.78 4.48 6.08
C ALA A 98 -14.46 3.71 7.23
N LYS A 99 -15.79 3.91 7.39
CA LYS A 99 -16.59 3.17 8.38
C LYS A 99 -16.75 1.70 8.03
N ASP A 100 -16.89 1.36 6.74
CA ASP A 100 -16.96 -0.03 6.26
C ASP A 100 -15.62 -0.76 6.44
N LEU A 101 -14.48 -0.05 6.37
CA LEU A 101 -13.15 -0.62 6.62
C LEU A 101 -12.84 -0.78 8.12
N GLY A 102 -13.26 0.17 8.96
CA GLY A 102 -13.30 0.00 10.42
C GLY A 102 -11.94 -0.22 11.09
N ARG A 103 -10.88 0.44 10.60
CA ARG A 103 -9.51 0.30 11.15
C ARG A 103 -9.42 0.75 12.61
N ASN A 104 -8.58 0.04 13.37
CA ASN A 104 -8.23 0.36 14.75
C ASN A 104 -6.74 0.73 14.83
N LEU A 105 -6.43 1.80 15.56
CA LEU A 105 -5.06 2.18 15.92
C LEU A 105 -4.72 1.58 17.29
N THR A 106 -3.77 0.67 17.35
CA THR A 106 -3.27 0.13 18.63
C THR A 106 -1.88 0.71 18.90
N ALA A 107 -1.60 1.15 20.13
CA ALA A 107 -0.27 1.64 20.52
C ALA A 107 0.20 1.01 21.84
N SER A 108 1.48 0.65 21.90
CA SER A 108 2.10 0.13 23.12
C SER A 108 2.54 1.26 24.04
N LEU A 109 2.19 1.17 25.33
CA LEU A 109 2.55 2.21 26.31
C LEU A 109 4.07 2.33 26.55
N SER A 110 4.86 1.31 26.23
CA SER A 110 6.33 1.41 26.21
C SER A 110 6.79 2.27 25.04
N THR A 111 6.30 2.01 23.83
CA THR A 111 6.57 2.82 22.62
C THR A 111 6.14 4.27 22.81
N LEU A 112 4.94 4.54 23.33
CA LEU A 112 4.49 5.91 23.61
C LEU A 112 5.38 6.67 24.61
N LYS A 113 6.03 5.96 25.55
CA LYS A 113 7.01 6.56 26.47
C LYS A 113 8.36 6.80 25.81
N PHE A 114 8.78 5.89 24.92
CA PHE A 114 9.98 6.02 24.11
C PHE A 114 9.86 7.20 23.14
N MET A 115 8.81 7.25 22.32
CA MET A 115 8.51 8.36 21.42
C MET A 115 8.56 9.72 22.13
N ARG A 116 7.90 9.84 23.29
CA ARG A 116 7.95 11.07 24.12
C ARG A 116 9.36 11.42 24.62
N LYS A 117 10.22 10.43 24.89
CA LYS A 117 11.60 10.65 25.32
C LYS A 117 12.46 11.15 24.16
N GLU A 118 12.32 10.58 22.96
CA GLU A 118 13.11 10.96 21.79
C GLU A 118 12.54 12.21 21.05
N GLY A 119 11.31 12.63 21.37
CA GLY A 119 10.67 13.83 20.80
C GLY A 119 9.71 13.55 19.63
N LEU A 120 9.43 12.29 19.35
CA LEU A 120 8.52 11.86 18.27
C LEU A 120 7.06 12.19 18.61
N GLN A 121 6.39 12.83 17.65
CA GLN A 121 5.04 13.38 17.78
C GLN A 121 4.01 12.41 17.17
N LEU A 122 3.36 11.61 18.02
CA LEU A 122 2.32 10.66 17.61
C LEU A 122 1.12 11.37 16.97
N GLU A 123 0.89 12.64 17.30
CA GLU A 123 -0.13 13.50 16.72
C GLU A 123 0.00 13.65 15.19
N LYS A 124 1.21 13.51 14.61
CA LYS A 124 1.40 13.47 13.15
C LYS A 124 0.62 12.35 12.45
N ILE A 125 0.23 11.29 13.17
CA ILE A 125 -0.61 10.19 12.65
C ILE A 125 -1.99 10.67 12.25
N PHE A 126 -2.52 11.74 12.84
CA PHE A 126 -3.91 12.17 12.61
C PHE A 126 -4.07 13.66 12.29
N ASP A 127 -2.99 14.44 12.26
CA ASP A 127 -3.01 15.85 11.90
C ASP A 127 -3.06 16.06 10.37
N ASN A 128 -2.09 15.50 9.63
CA ASN A 128 -2.02 15.59 8.15
C ASN A 128 -1.29 14.38 7.52
N PRO A 129 -1.77 13.14 7.72
CA PRO A 129 -1.06 11.96 7.25
C PRO A 129 -1.37 11.61 5.80
N VAL A 130 -0.43 10.95 5.11
CA VAL A 130 -0.77 10.26 3.85
C VAL A 130 -1.50 8.95 4.19
N PRO A 131 -2.70 8.70 3.62
CA PRO A 131 -3.41 7.45 3.84
C PRO A 131 -2.67 6.27 3.18
N TYR A 132 -3.09 5.06 3.51
CA TYR A 132 -2.77 3.86 2.74
C TYR A 132 -3.98 2.94 2.64
N LEU A 133 -4.00 2.09 1.62
CA LEU A 133 -4.96 0.99 1.47
C LEU A 133 -4.21 -0.24 0.96
N SER A 134 -4.22 -1.36 1.68
CA SER A 134 -3.51 -2.58 1.26
C SER A 134 -4.17 -3.24 0.04
N ARG A 135 -3.42 -4.05 -0.72
CA ARG A 135 -4.00 -4.83 -1.85
C ARG A 135 -5.20 -5.64 -1.39
N LYS A 136 -5.11 -6.29 -0.23
CA LYS A 136 -6.23 -7.01 0.40
C LYS A 136 -7.44 -6.10 0.63
N GLU A 137 -7.28 -4.98 1.32
CA GLU A 137 -8.40 -4.10 1.65
C GLU A 137 -9.10 -3.53 0.40
N SER A 138 -8.36 -3.28 -0.70
CA SER A 138 -8.98 -2.93 -1.99
C SER A 138 -9.78 -4.08 -2.59
N ARG A 139 -9.26 -5.32 -2.60
CA ARG A 139 -10.00 -6.49 -3.09
C ARG A 139 -11.25 -6.74 -2.25
N ASP A 140 -11.12 -6.75 -0.92
CA ASP A 140 -12.25 -6.90 -0.02
C ASP A 140 -13.33 -5.82 -0.25
N ALA A 141 -12.94 -4.57 -0.56
CA ALA A 141 -13.88 -3.49 -0.83
C ALA A 141 -14.66 -3.71 -2.15
N ILE A 142 -13.99 -4.20 -3.19
CA ILE A 142 -14.60 -4.57 -4.48
C ILE A 142 -15.53 -5.77 -4.29
N GLU A 143 -15.09 -6.83 -3.60
CA GLU A 143 -15.91 -8.01 -3.30
C GLU A 143 -17.16 -7.65 -2.46
N ARG A 144 -17.04 -6.73 -1.50
CA ARG A 144 -18.18 -6.16 -0.77
C ARG A 144 -19.15 -5.40 -1.67
N LEU A 145 -18.69 -4.75 -2.74
CA LEU A 145 -19.58 -4.12 -3.72
C LEU A 145 -20.27 -5.18 -4.59
N GLU A 146 -19.54 -6.18 -5.09
CA GLU A 146 -20.11 -7.24 -5.92
C GLU A 146 -21.16 -8.06 -5.16
N SER A 147 -20.89 -8.41 -3.90
CA SER A 147 -21.83 -9.10 -3.00
C SER A 147 -22.98 -8.24 -2.47
N ARG A 148 -22.91 -6.90 -2.64
CA ARG A 148 -24.04 -5.96 -2.45
C ARG A 148 -24.88 -5.80 -3.73
N ALA A 149 -24.26 -5.91 -4.91
CA ALA A 149 -24.93 -5.83 -6.21
C ALA A 149 -25.72 -7.11 -6.54
N GLN A 150 -25.26 -8.27 -6.05
CA GLN A 150 -26.06 -9.50 -6.07
C GLN A 150 -27.24 -9.36 -5.10
N THR A 151 -28.46 -9.67 -5.56
CA THR A 151 -29.65 -9.75 -4.71
C THR A 151 -29.48 -10.87 -3.69
N GLN A 152 -29.04 -10.51 -2.48
CA GLN A 152 -28.86 -11.50 -1.41
C GLN A 152 -30.20 -12.20 -1.14
N PRO A 153 -30.27 -13.54 -1.14
CA PRO A 153 -31.45 -14.24 -0.67
C PRO A 153 -31.72 -13.77 0.76
N ILE A 154 -32.98 -13.44 1.06
CA ILE A 154 -33.37 -12.99 2.39
C ILE A 154 -33.05 -14.14 3.36
N LYS A 155 -31.92 -14.06 4.08
CA LYS A 155 -31.46 -15.11 5.01
C LYS A 155 -32.63 -15.51 5.90
N ASP A 156 -32.95 -16.80 5.97
CA ASP A 156 -33.91 -17.30 6.95
C ASP A 156 -33.47 -16.85 8.34
N HIS A 157 -34.33 -16.11 9.03
CA HIS A 157 -34.15 -15.83 10.43
C HIS A 157 -35.12 -16.78 11.15
N PRO A 158 -34.68 -17.54 12.16
CA PRO A 158 -35.59 -18.28 13.02
C PRO A 158 -36.42 -17.26 13.78
N TYR A 159 -37.58 -16.96 13.23
CA TYR A 159 -38.59 -16.11 13.82
C TYR A 159 -39.91 -16.86 13.71
N ASP A 160 -40.52 -17.13 14.86
CA ASP A 160 -41.77 -17.87 14.95
C ASP A 160 -42.93 -16.87 14.97
N GLU A 161 -43.72 -16.88 13.88
CA GLU A 161 -44.86 -15.97 13.70
C GLU A 161 -45.95 -16.15 14.77
N ASP A 162 -46.05 -17.34 15.35
CA ASP A 162 -47.02 -17.70 16.37
C ASP A 162 -46.53 -17.32 17.78
N GLU A 163 -45.23 -17.45 18.10
CA GLU A 163 -44.69 -17.09 19.43
C GLU A 163 -44.71 -15.56 19.72
N GLU A 164 -44.45 -14.69 18.73
CA GLU A 164 -44.55 -13.22 18.92
C GLU A 164 -45.87 -12.61 18.41
N GLY A 165 -46.77 -13.43 17.86
CA GLY A 165 -48.12 -13.02 17.43
C GLY A 165 -48.15 -12.04 16.24
N LEU A 166 -47.25 -12.20 15.26
CA LEU A 166 -47.19 -11.34 14.08
C LEU A 166 -48.03 -11.82 12.88
N ASN A 167 -48.63 -13.02 12.97
CA ASN A 167 -49.51 -13.59 11.93
C ASN A 167 -50.59 -12.59 11.42
N PHE A 168 -51.17 -11.75 12.29
CA PHE A 168 -52.10 -10.68 11.88
C PHE A 168 -51.47 -9.66 10.92
N PHE A 169 -50.19 -9.33 11.09
CA PHE A 169 -49.47 -8.43 10.19
C PHE A 169 -49.07 -9.15 8.90
N SER A 170 -48.58 -10.38 8.96
CA SER A 170 -48.26 -11.19 7.78
C SER A 170 -49.49 -11.38 6.87
N THR A 171 -50.66 -11.63 7.47
CA THR A 171 -51.96 -11.67 6.79
C THR A 171 -52.31 -10.32 6.16
N TYR A 172 -52.25 -9.22 6.91
CA TYR A 172 -52.51 -7.86 6.40
C TYR A 172 -51.64 -7.50 5.18
N VAL A 173 -50.34 -7.81 5.23
CA VAL A 173 -49.40 -7.55 4.14
C VAL A 173 -49.76 -8.38 2.89
N PHE A 174 -50.11 -9.65 3.08
CA PHE A 174 -50.53 -10.53 1.98
C PHE A 174 -51.83 -10.03 1.33
N ASP A 175 -52.81 -9.66 2.13
CA ASP A 175 -54.12 -9.18 1.66
C ASP A 175 -54.00 -7.84 0.91
N GLU A 176 -53.22 -6.87 1.41
CA GLU A 176 -52.98 -5.59 0.73
C GLU A 176 -52.31 -5.78 -0.64
N ILE A 177 -51.22 -6.55 -0.72
CA ILE A 177 -50.52 -6.79 -1.99
C ILE A 177 -51.43 -7.54 -2.97
N THR A 178 -52.17 -8.55 -2.50
CA THR A 178 -53.09 -9.33 -3.34
C THR A 178 -54.29 -8.50 -3.80
N SER A 179 -54.83 -7.63 -2.95
CA SER A 179 -55.92 -6.71 -3.28
C SER A 179 -55.49 -5.70 -4.34
N TRP A 180 -54.31 -5.09 -4.18
CA TRP A 180 -53.73 -4.16 -5.16
C TRP A 180 -53.43 -4.84 -6.50
N LEU A 181 -52.89 -6.06 -6.50
CA LEU A 181 -52.73 -6.85 -7.73
C LEU A 181 -54.07 -7.13 -8.43
N GLY A 182 -55.13 -7.35 -7.65
CA GLY A 182 -56.49 -7.62 -8.13
C GLY A 182 -57.25 -6.38 -8.64
N ASP A 183 -56.82 -5.17 -8.28
CA ASP A 183 -57.43 -3.94 -8.79
C ASP A 183 -57.15 -3.77 -10.30
N ARG A 184 -58.23 -3.59 -11.07
CA ARG A 184 -58.25 -3.48 -12.53
C ARG A 184 -58.58 -2.06 -13.02
N ASN A 185 -58.55 -1.06 -12.14
CA ASN A 185 -58.73 0.32 -12.54
C ASN A 185 -57.54 0.80 -13.36
N ASP A 186 -57.78 1.46 -14.51
CA ASP A 186 -56.70 2.01 -15.36
C ASP A 186 -55.89 3.10 -14.63
N ASP A 187 -56.50 3.80 -13.65
CA ASP A 187 -55.83 4.79 -12.80
C ASP A 187 -55.00 4.18 -11.64
N ARG A 188 -54.86 2.85 -11.56
CA ARG A 188 -54.13 2.19 -10.47
C ARG A 188 -52.64 2.54 -10.52
N LYS A 189 -52.10 3.05 -9.41
CA LYS A 189 -50.65 3.30 -9.26
C LYS A 189 -49.82 2.03 -9.49
N SER A 190 -48.67 2.20 -10.13
CA SER A 190 -47.65 1.16 -10.33
C SER A 190 -46.89 0.80 -9.05
N GLU A 191 -46.96 1.63 -8.01
CA GLU A 191 -46.39 1.37 -6.68
C GLU A 191 -47.47 1.26 -5.59
N ILE A 192 -47.19 0.46 -4.55
CA ILE A 192 -47.99 0.31 -3.33
C ILE A 192 -47.14 0.65 -2.09
N GLU A 193 -47.71 1.40 -1.14
CA GLU A 193 -47.09 1.73 0.15
C GLU A 193 -47.68 0.85 1.27
N ILE A 194 -46.90 -0.12 1.76
CA ILE A 194 -47.26 -0.92 2.94
C ILE A 194 -46.77 -0.20 4.19
N ARG A 195 -47.68 0.10 5.13
CA ARG A 195 -47.34 0.79 6.38
C ARG A 195 -46.80 -0.17 7.43
N ILE A 196 -45.71 0.23 8.07
CA ILE A 196 -45.07 -0.51 9.15
C ILE A 196 -45.67 -0.04 10.49
N PRO A 197 -46.13 -0.96 11.36
CA PRO A 197 -46.60 -0.59 12.69
C PRO A 197 -45.51 0.10 13.50
N TYR A 198 -45.86 1.17 14.21
CA TYR A 198 -44.93 1.86 15.09
C TYR A 198 -44.39 0.90 16.16
N SER A 199 -43.09 0.91 16.40
CA SER A 199 -42.46 0.12 17.45
C SER A 199 -41.19 0.78 17.97
N ASP A 200 -41.10 0.91 19.30
CA ASP A 200 -39.89 1.39 19.98
C ASP A 200 -38.71 0.38 19.90
N SER A 201 -38.98 -0.86 19.45
CA SER A 201 -37.95 -1.88 19.27
C SER A 201 -37.43 -1.90 17.84
N LYS A 202 -36.16 -1.51 17.65
CA LYS A 202 -35.45 -1.65 16.36
C LYS A 202 -35.47 -3.08 15.82
N LYS A 203 -35.43 -4.09 16.71
CA LYS A 203 -35.55 -5.51 16.32
C LYS A 203 -36.92 -5.80 15.72
N ARG A 204 -38.02 -5.42 16.41
CA ARG A 204 -39.39 -5.66 15.95
C ARG A 204 -39.71 -4.89 14.66
N SER A 205 -39.26 -3.64 14.55
CA SER A 205 -39.33 -2.87 13.31
C SER A 205 -38.61 -3.59 12.15
N SER A 206 -37.42 -4.15 12.39
CA SER A 206 -36.71 -4.95 11.38
C SER A 206 -37.45 -6.22 10.96
N VAL A 207 -38.21 -6.86 11.86
CA VAL A 207 -39.05 -8.02 11.52
C VAL A 207 -40.22 -7.59 10.62
N TYR A 208 -40.92 -6.50 10.95
CA TYR A 208 -41.99 -5.97 10.08
C TYR A 208 -41.51 -5.66 8.66
N HIS A 209 -40.38 -4.97 8.51
CA HIS A 209 -39.77 -4.70 7.20
C HIS A 209 -39.45 -5.99 6.43
N LYS A 210 -39.06 -7.05 7.14
CA LYS A 210 -38.70 -8.33 6.55
C LYS A 210 -39.93 -9.11 6.09
N ILE A 211 -41.01 -9.13 6.87
CA ILE A 211 -42.30 -9.71 6.47
C ILE A 211 -42.77 -9.09 5.15
N VAL A 212 -42.78 -7.74 5.04
CA VAL A 212 -43.17 -7.08 3.79
C VAL A 212 -42.29 -7.49 2.61
N ARG A 213 -40.97 -7.54 2.78
CA ARG A 213 -40.03 -7.92 1.72
C ARG A 213 -40.17 -9.39 1.30
N VAL A 214 -40.38 -10.31 2.23
CA VAL A 214 -40.58 -11.74 1.93
C VAL A 214 -41.90 -11.96 1.19
N THR A 215 -43.00 -11.37 1.67
CA THR A 215 -44.30 -11.48 1.00
C THR A 215 -44.28 -10.83 -0.39
N ALA A 216 -43.62 -9.67 -0.54
CA ALA A 216 -43.41 -9.05 -1.85
C ALA A 216 -42.54 -9.92 -2.77
N GLN A 217 -41.45 -10.51 -2.30
CA GLN A 217 -40.60 -11.40 -3.10
C GLN A 217 -41.36 -12.66 -3.59
N ASN A 218 -42.32 -13.16 -2.80
CA ASN A 218 -43.15 -14.30 -3.18
C ASN A 218 -44.28 -13.94 -4.17
N LEU A 219 -44.92 -12.77 -4.02
CA LEU A 219 -46.08 -12.36 -4.83
C LEU A 219 -45.70 -11.56 -6.09
N VAL A 220 -44.65 -10.74 -6.00
CA VAL A 220 -44.17 -9.81 -7.04
C VAL A 220 -42.63 -9.84 -7.13
N PRO A 221 -42.02 -10.99 -7.50
CA PRO A 221 -40.55 -11.17 -7.51
C PRO A 221 -39.78 -10.22 -8.45
N HIS A 222 -40.47 -9.51 -9.34
CA HIS A 222 -39.94 -8.55 -10.31
C HIS A 222 -40.08 -7.08 -9.86
N MET A 223 -40.46 -6.83 -8.60
CA MET A 223 -40.65 -5.49 -8.05
C MET A 223 -39.68 -5.20 -6.89
N LYS A 224 -39.09 -4.00 -6.91
CA LYS A 224 -38.15 -3.53 -5.88
C LYS A 224 -38.89 -3.00 -4.65
N CYS A 225 -38.41 -3.38 -3.46
CA CYS A 225 -38.90 -2.89 -2.17
C CYS A 225 -37.96 -1.80 -1.60
N ARG A 226 -38.43 -0.56 -1.51
CA ARG A 226 -37.69 0.56 -0.90
C ARG A 226 -38.31 1.00 0.43
N THR A 227 -37.48 1.34 1.41
CA THR A 227 -37.97 1.89 2.68
C THR A 227 -38.30 3.38 2.53
N TRP A 228 -39.38 3.85 3.15
CA TRP A 228 -39.87 5.23 3.06
C TRP A 228 -40.24 5.78 4.45
N ASN A 229 -40.46 7.09 4.56
CA ASN A 229 -40.88 7.78 5.79
C ASN A 229 -40.06 7.35 7.03
N HIS A 230 -38.72 7.35 6.93
CA HIS A 230 -37.79 6.94 7.99
C HIS A 230 -38.00 5.51 8.55
N GLY A 231 -38.59 4.58 7.79
CA GLY A 231 -38.87 3.22 8.23
C GLY A 231 -40.32 3.00 8.72
N LEU A 232 -41.20 3.98 8.52
CA LEU A 232 -42.64 3.83 8.81
C LEU A 232 -43.41 3.19 7.65
N SER A 233 -42.80 3.02 6.47
CA SER A 233 -43.44 2.38 5.33
C SER A 233 -42.42 1.68 4.42
N VAL A 234 -42.87 0.67 3.68
CA VAL A 234 -42.14 0.01 2.60
C VAL A 234 -42.94 0.19 1.33
N ILE A 235 -42.32 0.77 0.31
CA ILE A 235 -42.92 0.95 -1.01
C ILE A 235 -42.42 -0.16 -1.93
N ILE A 236 -43.36 -0.83 -2.59
CA ILE A 236 -43.11 -1.86 -3.61
C ILE A 236 -43.40 -1.22 -4.97
N SER A 237 -42.42 -1.24 -5.87
CA SER A 237 -42.46 -0.50 -7.15
C SER A 237 -41.75 -1.30 -8.26
N PRO A 238 -42.02 -1.05 -9.56
CA PRO A 238 -41.34 -1.75 -10.64
C PRO A 238 -39.83 -1.52 -10.59
N GLU A 239 -39.07 -2.56 -10.93
CA GLU A 239 -37.62 -2.43 -11.10
C GLU A 239 -37.29 -1.93 -12.51
N ASP A 240 -37.00 -0.63 -12.58
CA ASP A 240 -36.41 0.00 -13.76
C ASP A 240 -34.95 -0.47 -13.91
N SER A 241 -34.66 -1.14 -15.03
CA SER A 241 -33.34 -1.72 -15.32
C SER A 241 -32.27 -0.66 -15.48
N ASP A 242 -32.64 0.49 -16.03
CA ASP A 242 -31.71 1.50 -16.50
C ASP A 242 -31.33 2.40 -15.33
N GLU A 243 -32.31 2.80 -14.48
CA GLU A 243 -32.03 3.40 -13.17
C GLU A 243 -31.13 2.51 -12.30
N ASN A 244 -31.32 1.19 -12.35
CA ASN A 244 -30.55 0.26 -11.51
C ASN A 244 -29.11 0.14 -12.01
N GLN A 245 -28.91 0.03 -13.32
CA GLN A 245 -27.58 0.03 -13.94
C GLN A 245 -26.84 1.35 -13.68
N GLU A 246 -27.50 2.50 -13.87
CA GLU A 246 -26.89 3.82 -13.61
C GLU A 246 -26.48 3.98 -12.14
N ARG A 247 -27.33 3.57 -11.19
CA ARG A 247 -27.00 3.57 -9.75
C ARG A 247 -25.85 2.63 -9.41
N GLN A 248 -25.81 1.43 -9.98
CA GLN A 248 -24.71 0.48 -9.78
C GLN A 248 -23.40 1.03 -10.35
N GLN A 249 -23.45 1.65 -11.53
CA GLN A 249 -22.29 2.25 -12.16
C GLN A 249 -21.76 3.43 -11.34
N THR A 250 -22.64 4.37 -10.96
CA THR A 250 -22.30 5.49 -10.06
C THR A 250 -21.65 5.00 -8.76
N PHE A 251 -22.17 3.92 -8.16
CA PHE A 251 -21.61 3.37 -6.92
C PHE A 251 -20.24 2.69 -7.13
N ARG A 252 -20.01 2.04 -8.29
CA ARG A 252 -18.69 1.52 -8.69
C ARG A 252 -17.69 2.65 -8.92
N ASP A 253 -18.09 3.70 -9.62
CA ASP A 253 -17.24 4.84 -9.94
C ASP A 253 -16.83 5.59 -8.66
N ASN A 254 -17.78 5.82 -7.74
CA ASN A 254 -17.51 6.37 -6.42
C ASN A 254 -16.56 5.48 -5.59
N LEU A 255 -16.77 4.15 -5.58
CA LEU A 255 -15.85 3.24 -4.89
C LEU A 255 -14.45 3.27 -5.51
N SER A 256 -14.35 3.30 -6.84
CA SER A 256 -13.09 3.40 -7.56
C SER A 256 -12.35 4.68 -7.19
N ALA A 257 -13.04 5.83 -7.19
CA ALA A 257 -12.49 7.12 -6.78
C ALA A 257 -11.97 7.09 -5.32
N SER A 258 -12.75 6.56 -4.37
CA SER A 258 -12.30 6.36 -2.99
C SER A 258 -11.10 5.41 -2.92
N ILE A 259 -11.09 4.28 -3.62
CA ILE A 259 -9.92 3.36 -3.63
C ILE A 259 -8.66 4.07 -4.15
N ARG A 260 -8.74 4.82 -5.27
CA ARG A 260 -7.60 5.60 -5.80
C ARG A 260 -7.10 6.62 -4.77
N LYS A 261 -8.01 7.40 -4.19
CA LYS A 261 -7.73 8.44 -3.20
C LYS A 261 -7.06 7.89 -1.93
N GLN A 262 -7.59 6.79 -1.39
CA GLN A 262 -7.09 6.18 -0.15
C GLN A 262 -5.85 5.30 -0.35
N THR A 263 -5.48 4.95 -1.58
CA THR A 263 -4.30 4.13 -1.88
C THR A 263 -3.02 4.74 -1.30
N GLY A 264 -2.84 6.06 -1.48
CA GLY A 264 -1.74 6.85 -0.90
C GLY A 264 -0.38 6.14 -0.94
N LEU A 265 0.22 5.90 0.22
CA LEU A 265 1.58 5.34 0.33
C LEU A 265 1.74 3.93 -0.26
N ARG A 266 0.66 3.16 -0.49
CA ARG A 266 0.78 1.90 -1.25
C ARG A 266 1.40 2.14 -2.62
N LEU A 267 1.16 3.29 -3.27
CA LEU A 267 1.75 3.63 -4.59
C LEU A 267 3.28 3.53 -4.59
N ILE A 268 3.93 3.94 -3.51
CA ILE A 268 5.39 3.87 -3.35
C ILE A 268 5.82 2.40 -3.21
N MET A 269 5.07 1.59 -2.46
CA MET A 269 5.34 0.16 -2.29
C MET A 269 5.08 -0.65 -3.56
N GLU A 270 4.09 -0.27 -4.38
CA GLU A 270 3.89 -0.81 -5.73
C GLU A 270 5.08 -0.46 -6.63
N ALA A 271 5.57 0.78 -6.60
CA ALA A 271 6.75 1.20 -7.36
C ALA A 271 8.01 0.41 -6.97
N LEU A 272 8.30 0.28 -5.68
CA LEU A 272 9.44 -0.49 -5.15
C LEU A 272 9.35 -1.99 -5.46
N SER A 273 8.14 -2.56 -5.37
CA SER A 273 7.90 -3.99 -5.65
C SER A 273 7.68 -4.30 -7.13
N GLY A 274 7.81 -3.32 -8.04
CA GLY A 274 7.50 -3.47 -9.46
C GLY A 274 6.12 -4.05 -9.71
N GLY A 275 5.14 -3.56 -8.95
CA GLY A 275 3.72 -3.91 -9.02
C GLY A 275 2.98 -3.06 -10.06
N HIS A 276 1.76 -2.65 -9.72
CA HIS A 276 0.91 -1.82 -10.57
C HIS A 276 0.49 -0.56 -9.82
N PHE A 277 0.77 0.62 -10.40
CA PHE A 277 0.44 1.92 -9.83
C PHE A 277 -0.07 2.92 -10.88
N ALA A 278 0.28 2.77 -12.16
CA ALA A 278 -0.05 3.74 -13.20
C ALA A 278 -1.57 3.90 -13.41
N ASP A 279 -2.32 2.80 -13.39
CA ASP A 279 -3.80 2.80 -13.50
C ASP A 279 -4.52 3.12 -12.18
N ILE A 280 -3.79 3.14 -11.05
CA ILE A 280 -4.32 3.46 -9.72
C ILE A 280 -4.21 4.96 -9.43
N ILE A 281 -3.16 5.63 -9.94
CA ILE A 281 -3.01 7.08 -9.83
C ILE A 281 -4.04 7.75 -10.74
N ASP A 282 -4.92 8.56 -10.16
CA ASP A 282 -5.75 9.44 -10.96
C ASP A 282 -4.92 10.65 -11.44
N PRO A 283 -4.82 10.93 -12.76
CA PRO A 283 -4.03 12.05 -13.25
C PRO A 283 -4.49 13.40 -12.70
N SER A 284 -5.78 13.55 -12.38
CA SER A 284 -6.35 14.79 -11.84
C SER A 284 -5.62 15.29 -10.59
N TYR A 285 -5.34 14.41 -9.62
CA TYR A 285 -4.60 14.75 -8.40
C TYR A 285 -3.18 15.27 -8.69
N VAL A 286 -2.52 14.72 -9.71
CA VAL A 286 -1.17 15.16 -10.11
C VAL A 286 -1.24 16.50 -10.86
N ILE A 287 -2.22 16.68 -11.77
CA ILE A 287 -2.42 17.95 -12.48
C ILE A 287 -2.70 19.08 -11.49
N GLU A 288 -3.62 18.89 -10.55
CA GLU A 288 -3.98 19.88 -9.53
C GLU A 288 -2.80 20.22 -8.62
N ALA A 289 -2.07 19.20 -8.13
CA ALA A 289 -0.96 19.38 -7.19
C ALA A 289 0.29 20.01 -7.82
N LEU A 290 0.55 19.78 -9.11
CA LEU A 290 1.64 20.45 -9.84
C LEU A 290 1.25 21.86 -10.31
N SER A 291 -0.01 22.07 -10.73
CA SER A 291 -0.47 23.39 -11.22
C SER A 291 -0.63 24.44 -10.11
N SER A 292 -0.92 24.00 -8.89
CA SER A 292 -1.12 24.87 -7.73
C SER A 292 0.18 25.42 -7.10
N TRP A 293 1.37 25.00 -7.57
CA TRP A 293 2.65 25.40 -6.96
C TRP A 293 3.65 26.02 -7.96
N PRO A 294 3.64 27.35 -8.14
CA PRO A 294 4.58 28.06 -9.01
C PRO A 294 6.04 27.86 -8.59
N GLY A 295 6.89 27.47 -9.54
CA GLY A 295 8.34 27.26 -9.33
C GLY A 295 8.74 25.84 -8.90
N GLY A 296 7.80 24.89 -8.87
CA GLY A 296 8.09 23.45 -8.74
C GLY A 296 8.25 22.74 -10.10
N MET A 297 8.24 21.41 -10.06
CA MET A 297 8.08 20.56 -11.24
C MET A 297 6.71 20.83 -11.89
N THR A 298 6.66 20.95 -13.21
CA THR A 298 5.41 21.05 -13.99
C THR A 298 5.02 19.70 -14.57
N VAL A 299 3.76 19.57 -15.02
CA VAL A 299 3.30 18.36 -15.73
C VAL A 299 4.17 18.10 -16.96
N GLN A 300 4.47 19.14 -17.74
CA GLN A 300 5.29 19.04 -18.94
C GLN A 300 6.73 18.63 -18.61
N SER A 301 7.36 19.21 -17.58
CA SER A 301 8.72 18.82 -17.19
C SER A 301 8.77 17.38 -16.66
N PHE A 302 7.75 16.95 -15.90
CA PHE A 302 7.63 15.56 -15.45
C PHE A 302 7.56 14.58 -16.62
N CYS A 303 6.62 14.78 -17.55
CA CYS A 303 6.45 13.91 -18.71
C CYS A 303 7.68 13.91 -19.63
N GLN A 304 8.32 15.07 -19.83
CA GLN A 304 9.57 15.19 -20.61
C GLN A 304 10.74 14.48 -19.93
N GLU A 305 10.91 14.65 -18.61
CA GLU A 305 11.98 14.00 -17.84
C GLU A 305 11.85 12.48 -17.87
N VAL A 306 10.63 11.95 -17.67
CA VAL A 306 10.36 10.52 -17.77
C VAL A 306 10.64 9.99 -19.18
N GLN A 307 10.16 10.68 -20.22
CA GLN A 307 10.39 10.26 -21.60
C GLN A 307 11.89 10.31 -21.98
N GLN A 308 12.63 11.32 -21.49
CA GLN A 308 14.06 11.47 -21.75
C GLN A 308 14.90 10.39 -21.04
N LYS A 309 14.55 10.05 -19.79
CA LYS A 309 15.31 9.09 -18.96
C LYS A 309 14.94 7.63 -19.21
N PHE A 310 13.68 7.37 -19.56
CA PHE A 310 13.11 6.02 -19.58
C PHE A 310 12.32 5.67 -20.84
N GLY A 311 12.20 6.57 -21.82
CA GLY A 311 11.40 6.36 -23.03
C GLY A 311 11.84 5.19 -23.93
N ASP A 312 13.10 4.77 -23.83
CA ASP A 312 13.65 3.60 -24.52
C ASP A 312 13.43 2.28 -23.75
N ALA A 313 12.87 2.33 -22.53
CA ALA A 313 12.52 1.12 -21.79
C ALA A 313 11.48 0.34 -22.60
N PRO A 314 11.68 -0.98 -22.84
CA PRO A 314 10.70 -1.75 -23.60
C PRO A 314 9.37 -1.73 -22.84
N LEU A 315 8.37 -1.07 -23.43
CA LEU A 315 6.99 -1.17 -22.98
C LEU A 315 6.65 -2.66 -22.94
N LEU A 316 6.51 -3.19 -21.72
CA LEU A 316 6.10 -4.56 -21.52
C LEU A 316 4.70 -4.67 -22.11
N SER A 317 4.61 -5.26 -23.31
CA SER A 317 3.33 -5.62 -23.89
C SER A 317 2.56 -6.37 -22.82
N THR A 318 1.35 -5.94 -22.50
CA THR A 318 0.47 -6.67 -21.61
C THR A 318 0.22 -8.05 -22.22
N GLU A 319 1.03 -9.03 -21.83
CA GLU A 319 0.64 -10.43 -21.87
C GLU A 319 -0.57 -10.54 -20.95
N ARG A 320 -1.76 -10.28 -21.52
CA ARG A 320 -2.99 -10.88 -21.05
C ARG A 320 -2.79 -12.38 -21.15
N LYS A 321 -2.20 -12.97 -20.10
CA LYS A 321 -2.26 -14.40 -19.86
C LYS A 321 -3.71 -14.72 -19.55
N SER A 322 -4.46 -15.00 -20.61
CA SER A 322 -5.72 -15.72 -20.55
C SER A 322 -5.41 -17.11 -20.00
N GLY A 323 -5.49 -17.24 -18.68
CA GLY A 323 -5.15 -18.44 -17.94
C GLY A 323 -5.30 -18.16 -16.45
N GLU A 324 -6.56 -18.14 -16.00
CA GLU A 324 -7.01 -18.23 -14.60
C GLU A 324 -6.20 -17.34 -13.63
N ASP A 325 -6.57 -16.07 -13.40
CA ASP A 325 -7.85 -15.69 -12.79
C ASP A 325 -8.76 -14.86 -13.70
N SER A 326 -9.98 -15.36 -13.99
CA SER A 326 -10.94 -14.67 -14.86
C SER A 326 -12.01 -13.89 -14.09
N GLU A 327 -12.09 -12.60 -14.37
CA GLU A 327 -13.24 -11.73 -14.12
C GLU A 327 -14.54 -12.39 -14.61
N GLY A 328 -15.58 -12.40 -13.76
CA GLY A 328 -16.82 -13.16 -13.96
C GLY A 328 -18.01 -12.36 -14.49
N VAL A 329 -17.84 -11.51 -15.51
CA VAL A 329 -18.99 -10.82 -16.15
C VAL A 329 -19.63 -11.73 -17.20
N VAL A 330 -20.63 -12.50 -16.80
CA VAL A 330 -21.46 -13.30 -17.72
C VAL A 330 -22.58 -12.43 -18.29
N SER A 331 -22.37 -11.90 -19.50
CA SER A 331 -23.43 -11.26 -20.28
C SER A 331 -24.25 -12.31 -21.04
N THR A 332 -25.50 -12.53 -20.64
CA THR A 332 -26.47 -13.36 -21.39
C THR A 332 -27.62 -12.51 -21.92
N THR A 333 -27.55 -12.14 -23.20
CA THR A 333 -28.68 -11.62 -23.98
C THR A 333 -29.23 -12.72 -24.88
N PRO A 334 -30.54 -13.03 -24.87
CA PRO A 334 -31.16 -13.89 -25.87
C PRO A 334 -31.41 -13.12 -27.17
N GLU A 335 -31.14 -13.75 -28.31
CA GLU A 335 -31.52 -13.25 -29.63
C GLU A 335 -33.04 -13.41 -29.85
N GLN A 336 -33.69 -12.42 -30.49
CA GLN A 336 -34.85 -12.68 -31.36
C GLN A 336 -35.01 -11.60 -32.44
N GLU A 337 -35.63 -12.00 -33.56
CA GLU A 337 -35.42 -11.40 -34.88
C GLU A 337 -36.43 -10.32 -35.29
N SER A 338 -35.96 -9.33 -36.08
CA SER A 338 -36.70 -8.56 -37.11
C SER A 338 -37.87 -7.67 -36.65
N SER A 339 -37.95 -6.41 -37.08
CA SER A 339 -38.17 -6.05 -38.50
C SER A 339 -38.10 -4.52 -38.71
N TYR A 340 -37.91 -4.11 -39.97
CA TYR A 340 -37.95 -2.70 -40.40
C TYR A 340 -39.33 -2.06 -40.18
N PHE A 341 -39.37 -0.84 -39.64
CA PHE A 341 -40.06 0.29 -40.29
C PHE A 341 -39.56 1.64 -39.77
N SER A 342 -39.59 2.65 -40.62
CA SER A 342 -39.10 4.01 -40.40
C SER A 342 -40.25 5.02 -40.32
N GLU A 343 -40.17 6.01 -39.43
CA GLU A 343 -40.66 7.41 -39.58
C GLU A 343 -40.42 8.16 -38.25
N GLU A 344 -39.57 9.18 -38.26
CA GLU A 344 -39.90 10.63 -38.26
C GLU A 344 -40.18 11.24 -36.88
N SER A 345 -39.36 12.25 -36.54
CA SER A 345 -39.60 13.17 -35.42
C SER A 345 -40.78 14.09 -35.72
N PRO A 346 -41.36 14.69 -34.67
CA PRO A 346 -41.42 16.14 -34.73
C PRO A 346 -40.99 16.84 -33.44
N ASN A 347 -40.41 18.03 -33.63
CA ASN A 347 -40.34 19.08 -32.62
C ASN A 347 -41.74 19.39 -32.05
N ASN A 348 -41.80 20.05 -30.88
CA ASN A 348 -42.00 21.53 -30.82
C ASN A 348 -42.56 21.97 -29.44
N ILE A 349 -42.30 23.24 -29.07
CA ILE A 349 -42.96 24.03 -27.99
C ILE A 349 -42.77 23.48 -26.54
N GLY A 350 -42.22 24.17 -25.55
CA GLY A 350 -41.86 25.59 -25.40
C GLY A 350 -42.84 26.35 -24.47
N ASN A 351 -42.48 26.59 -23.21
CA ASN A 351 -42.97 27.79 -22.50
C ASN A 351 -42.19 28.12 -21.22
N SER A 352 -42.18 29.42 -20.93
CA SER A 352 -41.57 30.09 -19.77
C SER A 352 -42.59 30.34 -18.66
N LEU A 353 -42.10 30.58 -17.42
CA LEU A 353 -42.58 31.47 -16.33
C LEU A 353 -41.85 31.00 -15.03
N GLU A 354 -41.09 31.83 -14.29
CA GLU A 354 -41.53 32.85 -13.31
C GLU A 354 -42.42 32.24 -12.20
N GLU A 355 -42.23 32.41 -10.88
CA GLU A 355 -41.55 33.38 -9.99
C GLU A 355 -41.12 32.64 -8.68
N ALA A 356 -39.97 32.83 -8.01
CA ALA A 356 -39.46 33.96 -7.19
C ALA A 356 -39.67 33.86 -5.65
N ARG A 357 -38.66 34.36 -4.90
CA ARG A 357 -38.62 34.76 -3.46
C ARG A 357 -38.40 33.68 -2.37
N GLY A 358 -37.47 33.97 -1.45
CA GLY A 358 -37.29 33.26 -0.17
C GLY A 358 -35.94 33.50 0.49
N GLU A 359 -35.78 34.60 1.23
CA GLU A 359 -34.56 34.92 2.00
C GLU A 359 -34.41 34.01 3.24
N GLN A 360 -33.18 33.72 3.71
CA GLN A 360 -32.67 34.28 4.98
C GLN A 360 -31.25 33.80 5.37
N SER A 361 -30.44 34.78 5.80
CA SER A 361 -29.09 34.61 6.30
C SER A 361 -29.02 33.88 7.65
N TRP A 362 -27.94 33.13 7.88
CA TRP A 362 -27.43 32.86 9.23
C TRP A 362 -25.94 33.22 9.32
N ARG A 363 -25.58 33.93 10.39
CA ARG A 363 -24.24 34.49 10.62
C ARG A 363 -23.34 33.49 11.34
N LEU A 364 -22.05 33.48 10.99
CA LEU A 364 -20.99 32.95 11.84
C LEU A 364 -20.59 33.99 12.91
N PRO A 365 -20.19 33.57 14.12
CA PRO A 365 -19.63 34.47 15.13
C PRO A 365 -18.12 34.63 14.97
N GLU A 366 -17.64 35.88 14.97
CA GLU A 366 -16.21 36.21 15.09
C GLU A 366 -15.78 36.28 16.56
N SER A 367 -14.59 35.75 16.88
CA SER A 367 -13.64 36.42 17.79
C SER A 367 -12.24 35.78 17.71
N SER A 368 -11.27 36.57 17.21
CA SER A 368 -9.93 36.88 17.81
C SER A 368 -9.11 35.77 18.49
N SER A 369 -7.78 35.68 18.44
CA SER A 369 -6.67 36.51 17.89
C SER A 369 -5.35 35.82 18.36
N GLU A 370 -4.16 35.91 17.77
CA GLU A 370 -3.59 36.64 16.62
C GLU A 370 -2.20 36.00 16.31
N TRP A 371 -1.46 36.47 15.29
CA TRP A 371 -0.01 36.80 15.38
C TRP A 371 0.55 37.40 14.06
N ILE A 372 0.62 38.74 14.04
CA ILE A 372 1.69 39.60 13.49
C ILE A 372 2.42 39.13 12.23
N THR A 373 2.15 39.80 11.10
CA THR A 373 3.07 39.91 9.95
C THR A 373 3.76 41.27 9.94
N SER A 374 5.08 41.29 9.69
CA SER A 374 5.80 42.53 9.36
C SER A 374 7.07 42.25 8.55
N PHE A 375 7.04 42.58 7.25
CA PHE A 375 8.25 42.75 6.43
C PHE A 375 8.12 44.06 5.63
N PRO A 376 9.22 44.84 5.49
CA PRO A 376 9.16 46.18 4.93
C PRO A 376 9.16 46.19 3.40
N GLN A 377 8.34 47.06 2.81
CA GLN A 377 8.39 47.36 1.38
C GLN A 377 9.70 48.06 1.03
N THR A 378 10.35 47.62 -0.05
CA THR A 378 11.31 48.46 -0.79
C THR A 378 10.88 48.54 -2.26
N SER A 379 10.72 49.76 -2.76
CA SER A 379 10.29 50.05 -4.11
C SER A 379 11.48 50.24 -5.04
N GLY A 380 11.49 49.53 -6.17
CA GLY A 380 12.55 49.62 -7.16
C GLY A 380 12.13 49.00 -8.49
N ASN A 381 11.52 49.80 -9.36
CA ASN A 381 11.06 49.39 -10.69
C ASN A 381 11.99 49.97 -11.78
N PRO A 382 12.54 49.15 -12.69
CA PRO A 382 13.03 49.65 -13.96
C PRO A 382 12.40 48.94 -15.17
N ALA A 383 11.53 49.68 -15.84
CA ALA A 383 11.39 49.77 -17.30
C ALA A 383 11.58 48.52 -18.20
N GLY A 384 10.47 48.10 -18.80
CA GLY A 384 10.38 48.10 -20.28
C GLY A 384 10.86 46.85 -21.02
N TYR A 385 10.00 45.84 -21.06
CA TYR A 385 9.93 44.90 -22.18
C TYR A 385 8.51 44.88 -22.75
N SER A 386 8.40 44.82 -24.08
CA SER A 386 7.14 44.75 -24.80
C SER A 386 6.54 43.35 -24.72
N GLU A 387 5.27 43.26 -24.30
CA GLU A 387 4.48 42.03 -24.41
C GLU A 387 4.24 41.66 -25.88
N GLU A 388 5.12 40.86 -26.47
CA GLU A 388 4.69 39.95 -27.53
C GLU A 388 3.95 38.80 -26.85
N ARG A 389 2.63 38.96 -26.72
CA ARG A 389 1.72 37.87 -26.33
C ARG A 389 1.71 36.83 -27.44
N HIS A 390 2.63 35.86 -27.35
CA HIS A 390 2.42 34.56 -27.96
C HIS A 390 1.11 33.99 -27.40
N SER A 391 0.24 33.51 -28.30
CA SER A 391 -0.88 32.67 -27.92
C SER A 391 -0.32 31.34 -27.45
N GLU A 392 -0.24 31.14 -26.13
CA GLU A 392 -0.10 29.81 -25.57
C GLU A 392 -1.37 29.03 -25.93
N ASP A 393 -1.20 27.94 -26.69
CA ASP A 393 -2.29 27.02 -26.99
C ASP A 393 -2.69 26.32 -25.67
N ASP A 394 -3.85 26.63 -25.12
CA ASP A 394 -4.40 25.97 -23.92
C ASP A 394 -4.50 24.46 -24.16
N ILE A 395 -3.52 23.70 -23.65
CA ILE A 395 -3.48 22.24 -23.74
C ILE A 395 -4.64 21.69 -22.92
N SER A 396 -5.54 20.93 -23.57
CA SER A 396 -6.71 20.40 -22.90
C SER A 396 -6.35 19.47 -21.72
N GLU A 397 -7.15 19.50 -20.66
CA GLU A 397 -6.98 18.68 -19.46
C GLU A 397 -6.96 17.16 -19.79
N ALA A 398 -7.71 16.74 -20.80
CA ALA A 398 -7.67 15.38 -21.33
C ALA A 398 -6.28 15.03 -21.90
N THR A 399 -5.67 15.94 -22.68
CA THR A 399 -4.32 15.77 -23.22
C THR A 399 -3.25 15.72 -22.12
N LEU A 400 -3.38 16.54 -21.07
CA LEU A 400 -2.48 16.46 -19.89
C LEU A 400 -2.65 15.13 -19.14
N SER A 401 -3.89 14.66 -18.98
CA SER A 401 -4.19 13.39 -18.32
C SER A 401 -3.55 12.21 -19.06
N ASP A 402 -3.61 12.19 -20.39
CA ASP A 402 -3.02 11.13 -21.21
C ASP A 402 -1.48 11.19 -21.22
N GLN A 403 -0.88 12.39 -21.18
CA GLN A 403 0.57 12.54 -21.03
C GLN A 403 1.06 12.01 -19.66
N ILE A 404 0.31 12.25 -18.58
CA ILE A 404 0.62 11.72 -17.25
C ILE A 404 0.48 10.19 -17.22
N ARG A 405 -0.61 9.62 -17.77
CA ARG A 405 -0.77 8.16 -17.88
C ARG A 405 0.40 7.51 -18.63
N ALA A 406 0.81 8.09 -19.77
CA ALA A 406 1.95 7.60 -20.54
C ALA A 406 3.26 7.63 -19.74
N ALA A 407 3.54 8.73 -19.02
CA ALA A 407 4.71 8.83 -18.15
C ALA A 407 4.67 7.80 -17.00
N LEU A 408 3.51 7.63 -16.34
CA LEU A 408 3.34 6.66 -15.26
C LEU A 408 3.52 5.21 -15.75
N TRP A 409 2.96 4.83 -16.90
CA TRP A 409 3.19 3.49 -17.49
C TRP A 409 4.65 3.27 -17.91
N THR A 410 5.36 4.32 -18.32
CA THR A 410 6.81 4.24 -18.64
C THR A 410 7.62 3.96 -17.37
N LEU A 411 7.34 4.68 -16.28
CA LEU A 411 7.95 4.44 -14.96
C LEU A 411 7.61 3.05 -14.42
N GLU A 412 6.34 2.63 -14.51
CA GLU A 412 5.90 1.30 -14.10
C GLU A 412 6.62 0.20 -14.90
N SER A 413 6.70 0.34 -16.23
CA SER A 413 7.43 -0.60 -17.09
C SER A 413 8.91 -0.70 -16.71
N LYS A 414 9.58 0.44 -16.48
CA LYS A 414 10.98 0.49 -16.01
C LYS A 414 11.17 -0.22 -14.67
N LEU A 415 10.27 0.00 -13.70
CA LEU A 415 10.36 -0.60 -12.37
C LEU A 415 9.99 -2.08 -12.35
N ARG A 416 9.05 -2.52 -13.20
CA ARG A 416 8.73 -3.94 -13.42
C ARG A 416 9.92 -4.71 -14.01
N LEU A 417 10.64 -4.10 -14.96
CA LEU A 417 11.85 -4.67 -15.57
C LEU A 417 13.05 -4.68 -14.62
N GLN A 418 13.23 -3.61 -13.84
CA GLN A 418 14.37 -3.42 -12.97
C GLN A 418 13.97 -2.69 -11.68
N ARG A 419 13.61 -3.48 -10.67
CA ARG A 419 13.36 -3.01 -9.30
C ARG A 419 14.68 -2.65 -8.62
N PRO A 420 14.76 -1.53 -7.89
CA PRO A 420 15.95 -1.19 -7.12
C PRO A 420 16.15 -2.19 -5.97
N PRO A 421 17.41 -2.49 -5.58
CA PRO A 421 17.71 -3.15 -4.33
C PRO A 421 17.14 -2.40 -3.12
N ILE A 422 16.47 -3.13 -2.23
CA ILE A 422 16.02 -2.63 -0.94
C ILE A 422 17.10 -2.87 0.11
N VAL A 423 17.36 -1.87 0.93
CA VAL A 423 18.39 -1.90 1.96
C VAL A 423 17.77 -1.53 3.29
N GLY A 424 18.06 -2.30 4.33
CA GLY A 424 17.55 -2.07 5.68
C GLY A 424 18.59 -2.43 6.74
N HIS A 425 18.25 -2.20 8.00
CA HIS A 425 19.09 -2.59 9.14
C HIS A 425 18.32 -3.51 10.07
N ASN A 426 18.67 -4.80 10.14
CA ASN A 426 17.96 -5.81 10.93
C ASN A 426 16.46 -5.92 10.52
N GLN A 427 16.21 -5.77 9.22
CA GLN A 427 14.93 -5.33 8.61
C GLN A 427 13.75 -6.33 8.64
N PHE A 428 13.84 -7.40 9.44
CA PHE A 428 12.83 -8.46 9.45
C PHE A 428 11.48 -7.97 9.97
N PHE A 429 11.47 -7.10 10.97
CA PHE A 429 10.22 -6.52 11.48
C PHE A 429 9.65 -5.51 10.48
N ASP A 430 10.49 -4.68 9.86
CA ASP A 430 10.11 -3.73 8.82
C ASP A 430 9.37 -4.43 7.68
N LEU A 431 9.93 -5.52 7.16
CA LEU A 431 9.31 -6.32 6.11
C LEU A 431 7.99 -6.97 6.55
N LEU A 432 7.85 -7.40 7.81
CA LEU A 432 6.57 -7.91 8.35
C LEU A 432 5.50 -6.81 8.38
N PHE A 433 5.86 -5.63 8.88
CA PHE A 433 4.97 -4.48 8.97
C PHE A 433 4.60 -3.93 7.59
N ILE A 434 5.56 -3.78 6.67
CA ILE A 434 5.34 -3.37 5.28
C ILE A 434 4.40 -4.35 4.57
N TYR A 435 4.61 -5.65 4.74
CA TYR A 435 3.72 -6.67 4.16
C TYR A 435 2.28 -6.53 4.66
N GLN A 436 2.09 -6.50 5.99
CA GLN A 436 0.78 -6.41 6.64
C GLN A 436 0.05 -5.08 6.37
N THR A 437 0.81 -3.99 6.13
CA THR A 437 0.28 -2.63 5.95
C THR A 437 -0.13 -2.37 4.49
N PHE A 438 0.69 -2.77 3.52
CA PHE A 438 0.53 -2.35 2.11
C PHE A 438 0.09 -3.47 1.16
N PHE A 439 0.34 -4.73 1.50
CA PHE A 439 0.12 -5.86 0.60
C PHE A 439 -1.04 -6.74 1.06
N ASP A 440 -0.82 -7.60 2.05
CA ASP A 440 -1.78 -8.66 2.41
C ASP A 440 -1.67 -9.08 3.88
N ASP A 441 -2.61 -9.89 4.35
CA ASP A 441 -2.47 -10.52 5.66
C ASP A 441 -1.27 -11.46 5.68
N LEU A 442 -0.46 -11.36 6.74
CA LEU A 442 0.74 -12.18 6.89
C LEU A 442 0.40 -13.68 6.81
N PRO A 443 1.09 -14.48 5.98
CA PRO A 443 0.70 -15.87 5.71
C PRO A 443 0.85 -16.79 6.93
N ALA A 444 0.38 -18.04 6.82
CA ALA A 444 0.43 -18.99 7.93
C ALA A 444 1.85 -19.46 8.25
N SER A 445 2.69 -19.66 7.23
CA SER A 445 4.06 -20.15 7.38
C SER A 445 5.11 -19.05 7.15
N CYS A 446 6.23 -19.16 7.85
CA CYS A 446 7.38 -18.28 7.60
C CYS A 446 8.00 -18.49 6.22
N GLY A 447 7.97 -19.72 5.68
CA GLY A 447 8.48 -20.03 4.35
C GLY A 447 7.73 -19.28 3.24
N GLU A 448 6.40 -19.28 3.32
CA GLU A 448 5.51 -18.52 2.44
C GLU A 448 5.72 -17.01 2.58
N PHE A 449 5.90 -16.49 3.81
CA PHE A 449 6.26 -15.08 4.00
C PHE A 449 7.58 -14.72 3.30
N PHE A 450 8.65 -15.50 3.51
CA PHE A 450 9.94 -15.23 2.88
C PHE A 450 9.88 -15.38 1.34
N ALA A 451 9.07 -16.30 0.82
CA ALA A 451 8.82 -16.44 -0.61
C ALA A 451 8.10 -15.21 -1.18
N ASN A 452 7.04 -14.73 -0.53
CA ASN A 452 6.28 -13.56 -0.96
C ASN A 452 7.12 -12.27 -0.85
N ILE A 453 7.95 -12.13 0.19
CA ILE A 453 8.91 -11.03 0.32
C ILE A 453 9.93 -11.04 -0.81
N TYR A 454 10.46 -12.21 -1.20
CA TYR A 454 11.37 -12.32 -2.34
C TYR A 454 10.69 -11.98 -3.67
N GLU A 455 9.41 -12.36 -3.83
CA GLU A 455 8.62 -12.06 -5.02
C GLU A 455 8.28 -10.57 -5.16
N LEU A 456 8.14 -9.84 -4.04
CA LEU A 456 8.02 -8.38 -4.02
C LEU A 456 9.38 -7.70 -4.22
N PHE A 457 10.37 -8.09 -3.43
CA PHE A 457 11.69 -7.45 -3.32
C PHE A 457 12.80 -8.49 -3.60
N PRO A 458 13.12 -8.78 -4.88
CA PRO A 458 14.07 -9.84 -5.25
C PRO A 458 15.54 -9.48 -4.99
N HIS A 459 15.78 -8.25 -4.51
CA HIS A 459 17.09 -7.68 -4.25
C HIS A 459 17.06 -7.01 -2.86
N ILE A 460 17.49 -7.71 -1.81
CA ILE A 460 17.56 -7.20 -0.44
C ILE A 460 19.00 -7.25 0.10
N ILE A 461 19.43 -6.21 0.83
CA ILE A 461 20.62 -6.22 1.70
C ILE A 461 20.24 -5.83 3.13
N ASP A 462 20.63 -6.65 4.11
CA ASP A 462 20.61 -6.30 5.52
C ASP A 462 21.99 -5.80 5.99
N THR A 463 22.09 -4.50 6.27
CA THR A 463 23.35 -3.86 6.70
C THR A 463 23.83 -4.38 8.06
N LYS A 464 22.96 -4.95 8.91
CA LYS A 464 23.35 -5.58 10.17
C LYS A 464 24.27 -6.77 9.92
N LEU A 465 23.98 -7.58 8.89
CA LEU A 465 24.81 -8.72 8.52
C LEU A 465 26.19 -8.29 8.01
N MET A 466 26.25 -7.21 7.23
CA MET A 466 27.51 -6.65 6.76
C MET A 466 28.36 -6.08 7.92
N ALA A 467 27.74 -5.39 8.87
CA ALA A 467 28.43 -4.85 10.04
C ALA A 467 29.01 -5.96 10.95
N ILE A 468 28.26 -7.06 11.15
CA ILE A 468 28.75 -8.26 11.88
C ILE A 468 29.94 -8.88 11.14
N ALA A 469 29.84 -9.06 9.82
CA ALA A 469 30.90 -9.69 9.02
C ALA A 469 32.18 -8.84 8.91
N ASP A 470 32.06 -7.51 8.90
CA ASP A 470 33.20 -6.58 8.93
C ASP A 470 33.91 -6.52 10.30
N GLN A 471 33.33 -7.12 11.33
CA GLN A 471 33.66 -6.91 12.75
C GLN A 471 33.52 -5.42 13.17
N ALA A 472 32.62 -4.68 12.51
CA ALA A 472 32.28 -3.31 12.90
C ALA A 472 31.53 -3.25 14.24
N ILE A 473 30.90 -4.37 14.64
CA ILE A 473 30.09 -4.54 15.85
C ILE A 473 30.26 -5.93 16.47
N GLU A 474 30.12 -6.03 17.80
CA GLU A 474 30.06 -7.30 18.54
C GLU A 474 28.59 -7.69 18.86
N GLY A 475 27.74 -7.71 17.82
CA GLY A 475 26.35 -8.19 17.94
C GLY A 475 25.28 -7.10 17.82
N GLU A 476 24.56 -6.80 18.90
CA GLU A 476 23.29 -6.05 18.86
C GLU A 476 23.42 -4.52 18.91
N ASP A 477 24.60 -3.96 18.62
CA ASP A 477 24.85 -2.50 18.61
C ASP A 477 23.78 -1.71 17.82
N PRO A 478 23.20 -0.61 18.35
CA PRO A 478 22.23 0.21 17.65
C PRO A 478 22.72 0.80 16.33
N LEU A 479 21.79 1.13 15.43
CA LEU A 479 22.08 1.76 14.13
C LEU A 479 22.92 3.04 14.28
N ALA A 480 22.57 3.91 15.23
CA ALA A 480 23.28 5.15 15.53
C ALA A 480 24.75 4.91 15.95
N ASP A 481 25.01 3.93 16.84
CA ASP A 481 26.36 3.59 17.29
C ASP A 481 27.25 3.10 16.14
N ILE A 482 26.65 2.46 15.12
CA ILE A 482 27.34 2.04 13.89
C ILE A 482 27.60 3.26 13.01
N PHE A 483 26.59 4.10 12.80
CA PHE A 483 26.69 5.31 12.00
C PHE A 483 27.79 6.25 12.50
N ASP A 484 27.87 6.47 13.81
CA ASP A 484 28.90 7.31 14.44
C ASP A 484 30.33 6.79 14.21
N ARG A 485 30.54 5.47 14.19
CA ARG A 485 31.85 4.86 13.83
C ARG A 485 32.23 5.14 12.38
N PHE A 486 31.24 5.34 11.52
CA PHE A 486 31.43 5.59 10.10
C PHE A 486 31.40 7.07 9.73
N ILE A 487 30.91 7.99 10.57
CA ILE A 487 30.70 9.41 10.18
C ILE A 487 31.99 10.25 10.06
N GLY A 488 33.12 9.78 10.61
CA GLY A 488 34.38 10.52 10.69
C GLY A 488 35.11 10.76 9.34
N ASP A 489 35.97 11.78 9.34
CA ASP A 489 36.69 12.40 8.20
C ASP A 489 37.66 11.49 7.42
N VAL A 490 37.78 10.22 7.83
CA VAL A 490 38.71 9.21 7.25
C VAL A 490 37.96 8.12 6.47
N SER A 491 36.63 8.23 6.35
CA SER A 491 35.76 7.24 5.72
C SER A 491 35.45 7.58 4.25
N ARG A 492 35.85 6.70 3.34
CA ARG A 492 35.44 6.74 1.92
C ARG A 492 34.29 5.74 1.68
N PRO A 493 33.37 5.99 0.73
CA PRO A 493 33.35 7.09 -0.24
C PRO A 493 32.89 8.43 0.36
N SER A 494 33.12 9.52 -0.39
CA SER A 494 32.49 10.82 -0.09
C SER A 494 31.01 10.76 -0.44
N ILE A 495 30.14 11.18 0.48
CA ILE A 495 28.69 11.17 0.32
C ILE A 495 28.20 12.61 0.37
N GLY A 496 27.68 13.12 -0.75
CA GLY A 496 27.02 14.42 -0.85
C GLY A 496 25.50 14.28 -0.88
N TRP A 497 24.79 15.37 -0.63
CA TRP A 497 23.34 15.48 -0.72
C TRP A 497 22.92 16.80 -1.38
N ASP A 498 21.72 16.86 -1.96
CA ASP A 498 21.12 18.12 -2.41
C ASP A 498 20.88 19.04 -1.19
N PRO A 499 21.46 20.26 -1.14
CA PRO A 499 21.20 21.23 -0.07
C PRO A 499 19.72 21.54 0.19
N ALA A 500 18.82 21.32 -0.78
CA ALA A 500 17.38 21.53 -0.60
C ALA A 500 16.66 20.40 0.15
N HIS A 501 17.26 19.20 0.27
CA HIS A 501 16.63 18.01 0.84
C HIS A 501 17.41 17.37 2.00
N GLY A 502 18.61 17.90 2.31
CA GLY A 502 19.48 17.36 3.34
C GLY A 502 19.00 17.62 4.77
N TYR A 503 19.22 16.62 5.62
CA TYR A 503 19.20 16.79 7.07
C TYR A 503 20.22 17.87 7.49
N SER A 504 19.72 18.95 8.08
CA SER A 504 20.60 19.89 8.81
C SER A 504 21.25 19.17 10.01
N ARG A 505 22.22 19.79 10.70
CA ARG A 505 22.94 19.22 11.87
C ARG A 505 22.06 18.97 13.13
N ARG A 506 20.76 18.73 12.96
CA ARG A 506 19.72 18.48 13.95
C ARG A 506 18.70 17.44 13.44
N ALA A 507 19.19 16.36 12.84
CA ALA A 507 18.39 15.15 12.71
C ALA A 507 18.50 14.34 14.00
N ASN A 508 17.41 13.70 14.40
CA ASN A 508 17.40 12.80 15.55
C ASN A 508 17.41 11.36 15.02
N ALA A 509 18.18 10.47 15.66
CA ALA A 509 17.94 9.04 15.51
C ALA A 509 16.52 8.72 15.98
N HIS A 510 15.90 7.69 15.39
CA HIS A 510 14.49 7.31 15.58
C HIS A 510 13.48 8.21 14.83
N GLU A 511 13.93 8.97 13.85
CA GLU A 511 13.08 9.48 12.75
C GLU A 511 13.30 8.54 11.56
N ALA A 512 12.26 7.90 11.03
CA ALA A 512 12.40 6.79 10.07
C ALA A 512 13.18 7.22 8.81
N GLY A 513 12.93 8.45 8.34
CA GLY A 513 13.72 9.05 7.25
C GLY A 513 15.22 9.09 7.55
N TYR A 514 15.61 9.48 8.76
CA TYR A 514 17.01 9.61 9.16
C TYR A 514 17.66 8.25 9.41
N ASP A 515 16.93 7.29 9.99
CA ASP A 515 17.40 5.92 10.17
C ASP A 515 17.56 5.20 8.82
N SER A 516 16.69 5.47 7.83
CA SER A 516 16.90 5.02 6.43
C SER A 516 18.16 5.64 5.80
N PHE A 517 18.46 6.91 6.09
CA PHE A 517 19.66 7.60 5.61
C PHE A 517 20.93 7.06 6.29
N MET A 518 20.91 6.85 7.60
CA MET A 518 22.01 6.22 8.34
C MET A 518 22.31 4.83 7.77
N THR A 519 21.26 4.05 7.49
CA THR A 519 21.35 2.74 6.83
C THR A 519 22.01 2.81 5.46
N ALA A 520 21.61 3.76 4.61
CA ALA A 520 22.22 3.98 3.29
C ALA A 520 23.73 4.32 3.38
N VAL A 521 24.09 5.21 4.30
CA VAL A 521 25.48 5.62 4.55
C VAL A 521 26.34 4.46 5.07
N ILE A 522 25.79 3.67 5.98
CA ILE A 522 26.44 2.46 6.53
C ILE A 522 26.70 1.44 5.42
N LEU A 523 25.72 1.19 4.53
CA LEU A 523 25.92 0.31 3.38
C LEU A 523 27.09 0.76 2.52
N LEU A 524 27.09 2.03 2.07
CA LEU A 524 28.11 2.56 1.17
C LEU A 524 29.53 2.44 1.76
N ARG A 525 29.69 2.80 3.04
CA ARG A 525 30.98 2.78 3.73
C ARG A 525 31.45 1.35 4.07
N LEU A 526 30.55 0.47 4.51
CA LEU A 526 30.88 -0.95 4.73
C LEU A 526 31.24 -1.66 3.42
N ALA A 527 30.45 -1.47 2.36
CA ALA A 527 30.71 -2.07 1.06
C ALA A 527 32.05 -1.61 0.48
N HIS A 528 32.38 -0.31 0.57
CA HIS A 528 33.67 0.21 0.12
C HIS A 528 34.83 -0.34 0.96
N LYS A 529 34.71 -0.38 2.29
CA LYS A 529 35.71 -0.96 3.21
C LYS A 529 35.97 -2.45 2.93
N LEU A 530 34.91 -3.24 2.75
CA LEU A 530 34.99 -4.67 2.43
C LEU A 530 35.55 -4.91 1.02
N ALA A 531 35.20 -4.07 0.04
CA ALA A 531 35.76 -4.12 -1.31
C ALA A 531 37.27 -3.84 -1.32
N ARG A 532 37.74 -2.78 -0.63
CA ARG A 532 39.19 -2.51 -0.45
C ARG A 532 39.92 -3.72 0.14
N ARG A 533 39.44 -4.24 1.27
CA ARG A 533 39.99 -5.47 1.88
C ARG A 533 40.03 -6.64 0.89
N THR A 534 39.04 -6.77 0.00
CA THR A 534 39.03 -7.87 -0.98
C THR A 534 40.14 -7.70 -2.01
N LEU A 535 40.39 -6.47 -2.49
CA LEU A 535 41.52 -6.13 -3.37
C LEU A 535 42.86 -6.37 -2.67
N ASP A 536 43.03 -5.83 -1.45
CA ASP A 536 44.25 -5.99 -0.64
C ASP A 536 44.60 -7.47 -0.38
N ASN A 537 43.58 -8.35 -0.26
CA ASN A 537 43.75 -9.79 -0.05
C ASN A 537 43.99 -10.61 -1.34
N VAL A 538 44.03 -10.00 -2.54
CA VAL A 538 44.41 -10.73 -3.76
C VAL A 538 45.91 -11.01 -3.80
N ASP A 539 46.73 -10.17 -3.17
CA ASP A 539 48.19 -10.32 -3.10
C ASP A 539 48.69 -11.20 -1.93
N GLU A 540 47.91 -11.36 -0.84
CA GLU A 540 48.23 -12.28 0.25
C GLU A 540 47.25 -13.47 0.31
N GLY A 541 47.72 -14.63 -0.16
CA GLY A 541 46.91 -15.81 -0.49
C GLY A 541 46.27 -16.61 0.65
N GLU A 542 45.49 -15.98 1.54
CA GLU A 542 44.60 -16.72 2.45
C GLU A 542 43.30 -17.12 1.73
N SER A 543 43.20 -18.39 1.31
CA SER A 543 42.07 -18.92 0.54
C SER A 543 40.70 -18.58 1.16
N TRP A 544 39.81 -18.10 0.30
CA TRP A 544 38.40 -17.78 0.54
C TRP A 544 37.65 -18.89 1.31
N ASP A 545 37.97 -20.17 1.05
CA ASP A 545 37.40 -21.35 1.72
C ASP A 545 37.67 -21.41 3.23
N LYS A 546 38.74 -20.75 3.69
CA LYS A 546 39.16 -20.69 5.10
C LYS A 546 38.41 -19.60 5.87
N LYS A 547 38.06 -18.50 5.18
CA LYS A 547 37.18 -17.43 5.69
C LYS A 547 35.73 -17.91 5.76
N MET A 548 35.24 -18.62 4.74
CA MET A 548 33.93 -19.29 4.73
C MET A 548 33.70 -20.22 5.92
N ARG A 549 34.69 -21.05 6.30
CA ARG A 549 34.58 -21.99 7.42
C ARG A 549 34.50 -21.35 8.82
N ARG A 550 34.74 -20.05 8.96
CA ARG A 550 34.56 -19.31 10.23
C ARG A 550 33.17 -18.71 10.39
N LEU A 551 32.39 -18.59 9.30
CA LEU A 551 31.10 -17.89 9.27
C LEU A 551 29.88 -18.80 9.38
N TYR A 552 30.04 -20.11 9.21
CA TYR A 552 28.94 -21.09 9.24
C TYR A 552 29.20 -22.24 10.21
N ASP A 553 28.16 -22.65 10.93
CA ASP A 553 28.19 -23.85 11.78
C ASP A 553 28.31 -25.14 10.94
N LYS A 554 28.96 -26.17 11.52
CA LYS A 554 29.15 -27.46 10.84
C LYS A 554 27.83 -28.17 10.49
N GLY A 555 26.77 -27.99 11.27
CA GLY A 555 25.45 -28.55 10.98
C GLY A 555 24.82 -27.94 9.73
N TRP A 556 25.01 -26.63 9.52
CA TRP A 556 24.47 -25.91 8.35
C TRP A 556 25.10 -26.38 7.03
N LEU A 557 26.40 -26.62 7.02
CA LEU A 557 27.12 -27.14 5.84
C LEU A 557 26.61 -28.55 5.43
N LEU A 558 26.34 -29.40 6.43
CA LEU A 558 25.78 -30.74 6.20
C LEU A 558 24.34 -30.68 5.67
N GLU A 559 23.49 -29.77 6.17
CA GLU A 559 22.11 -29.58 5.70
C GLU A 559 22.00 -29.04 4.26
N ILE A 560 23.09 -28.51 3.68
CA ILE A 560 23.16 -28.13 2.25
C ILE A 560 23.90 -29.16 1.39
N GLY A 561 24.19 -30.35 1.92
CA GLY A 561 24.84 -31.43 1.19
C GLY A 561 26.31 -31.16 0.85
N ARG A 562 26.99 -30.30 1.63
CA ARG A 562 28.43 -30.02 1.48
C ARG A 562 29.21 -30.73 2.59
N ASP A 563 30.18 -31.54 2.20
CA ASP A 563 31.07 -32.22 3.15
C ASP A 563 32.08 -31.22 3.75
N PRO A 564 32.13 -31.05 5.09
CA PRO A 564 33.09 -30.15 5.76
C PRO A 564 34.57 -30.53 5.58
N GLU A 565 34.87 -31.79 5.27
CA GLU A 565 36.24 -32.34 5.14
C GLU A 565 36.72 -32.39 3.68
N CYS A 566 35.84 -32.28 2.68
CA CYS A 566 36.24 -32.23 1.26
C CYS A 566 36.91 -30.91 0.82
N PHE A 567 37.01 -29.90 1.69
CA PHE A 567 37.66 -28.63 1.37
C PHE A 567 39.13 -28.61 1.79
N GLY A 568 40.00 -29.02 0.85
CA GLY A 568 41.43 -28.69 0.85
C GLY A 568 42.27 -29.38 1.92
N SER A 569 42.83 -30.55 1.59
CA SER A 569 44.04 -31.05 2.23
C SER A 569 45.27 -30.31 1.68
N ASP A 570 45.98 -29.55 2.51
CA ASP A 570 47.38 -29.88 2.84
C ASP A 570 47.99 -28.99 3.93
N SER A 571 49.11 -29.45 4.47
CA SER A 571 49.86 -28.94 5.63
C SER A 571 50.69 -27.66 5.36
N GLY A 572 50.82 -26.77 6.36
CA GLY A 572 51.76 -25.63 6.29
C GLY A 572 51.86 -24.79 7.57
N SER A 573 53.00 -24.94 8.25
CA SER A 573 53.58 -24.24 9.41
C SER A 573 53.41 -22.70 9.58
N ASP A 574 53.12 -22.30 10.83
CA ASP A 574 53.89 -21.39 11.73
C ASP A 574 54.37 -19.96 11.35
N PHE A 575 54.26 -19.03 12.34
CA PHE A 575 54.88 -17.68 12.50
C PHE A 575 54.39 -16.55 11.55
N GLU A 576 54.37 -15.25 11.89
CA GLU A 576 54.37 -14.50 13.18
C GLU A 576 53.74 -13.09 12.92
N GLU A 577 53.72 -12.18 13.91
CA GLU A 577 53.12 -10.83 13.82
C GLU A 577 53.61 -9.98 12.63
N SER A 578 52.70 -9.21 12.01
CA SER A 578 53.05 -8.06 11.16
C SER A 578 52.39 -6.78 11.64
N ALA A 579 53.18 -5.70 11.68
CA ALA A 579 52.78 -4.39 12.19
C ALA A 579 52.17 -3.51 11.09
N ALA A 580 51.47 -2.45 11.52
CA ALA A 580 50.93 -1.44 10.62
C ALA A 580 52.01 -0.83 9.69
N SER A 581 51.68 -0.70 8.42
CA SER A 581 52.34 0.21 7.48
C SER A 581 51.28 1.06 6.78
N SER A 582 51.60 2.33 6.55
CA SER A 582 50.75 3.30 5.86
C SER A 582 51.12 3.39 4.38
N ASP A 583 50.27 4.10 3.63
CA ASP A 583 50.57 4.70 2.33
C ASP A 583 50.81 3.70 1.18
N GLY A 584 49.70 3.11 0.71
CA GLY A 584 49.57 2.57 -0.65
C GLY A 584 48.61 3.45 -1.46
N ASP A 585 48.94 3.71 -2.73
CA ASP A 585 48.17 4.59 -3.62
C ASP A 585 46.69 4.19 -3.70
N ASP A 586 45.79 5.19 -3.74
CA ASP A 586 44.36 4.96 -3.80
C ASP A 586 43.92 4.42 -5.17
N GLU A 587 43.92 3.10 -5.33
CA GLU A 587 43.07 2.46 -6.33
C GLU A 587 41.60 2.77 -5.99
N GLU A 588 40.97 3.54 -6.86
CA GLU A 588 39.59 3.98 -6.70
C GLU A 588 38.67 2.77 -6.90
N VAL A 589 38.11 2.24 -5.81
CA VAL A 589 37.05 1.23 -5.88
C VAL A 589 35.92 1.79 -6.73
N GLY A 590 35.77 1.24 -7.94
CA GLY A 590 34.78 1.68 -8.91
C GLY A 590 33.35 1.58 -8.38
N GLU A 591 32.40 2.14 -9.12
CA GLU A 591 30.99 2.25 -8.69
C GLU A 591 30.44 0.91 -8.17
N LEU A 592 29.97 0.91 -6.92
CA LEU A 592 29.34 -0.25 -6.29
C LEU A 592 27.94 -0.45 -6.88
N TYR A 593 27.76 -1.55 -7.61
CA TYR A 593 26.48 -1.99 -8.16
C TYR A 593 26.04 -3.32 -7.53
N TRP A 594 24.76 -3.68 -7.65
CA TRP A 594 24.17 -4.90 -7.05
C TRP A 594 25.00 -6.17 -7.30
N GLY A 595 25.52 -6.34 -8.52
CA GLY A 595 26.34 -7.49 -8.94
C GLY A 595 27.80 -7.46 -8.49
N HIS A 596 28.23 -6.49 -7.68
CA HIS A 596 29.59 -6.43 -7.13
C HIS A 596 29.79 -7.54 -6.09
N SER A 597 30.92 -8.26 -6.16
CA SER A 597 31.19 -9.49 -5.37
C SER A 597 31.13 -9.31 -3.86
N VAL A 598 31.40 -8.09 -3.36
CA VAL A 598 31.26 -7.72 -1.94
C VAL A 598 29.88 -8.05 -1.36
N PHE A 599 28.83 -8.06 -2.19
CA PHE A 599 27.47 -8.36 -1.78
C PHE A 599 27.13 -9.85 -1.84
N ASP A 600 27.95 -10.71 -2.48
CA ASP A 600 27.62 -12.12 -2.76
C ASP A 600 27.21 -12.91 -1.50
N MET A 601 27.79 -12.57 -0.34
CA MET A 601 27.49 -13.21 0.95
C MET A 601 26.24 -12.67 1.66
N PHE A 602 25.72 -11.52 1.23
CA PHE A 602 24.65 -10.77 1.91
C PHE A 602 23.37 -10.64 1.08
N ARG A 603 23.47 -10.71 -0.26
CA ARG A 603 22.32 -10.63 -1.17
C ARG A 603 21.22 -11.58 -0.70
N ASN A 604 20.02 -11.05 -0.58
CA ASN A 604 18.80 -11.80 -0.30
C ASN A 604 18.90 -12.66 0.97
N THR A 605 19.77 -12.27 1.91
CA THR A 605 19.92 -12.90 3.22
C THR A 605 19.41 -11.94 4.29
N LEU A 606 18.41 -12.39 5.03
CA LEU A 606 17.72 -11.60 6.06
C LEU A 606 18.09 -12.12 7.45
N ARG A 607 18.43 -11.21 8.36
CA ARG A 607 18.60 -11.54 9.78
C ARG A 607 17.23 -11.55 10.46
N ILE A 608 16.87 -12.67 11.09
CA ILE A 608 15.59 -12.80 11.83
C ILE A 608 15.78 -13.02 13.34
N GLY A 609 17.02 -13.15 13.79
CA GLY A 609 17.37 -13.23 15.21
C GLY A 609 18.89 -13.23 15.42
N PRO A 610 19.37 -13.24 16.67
CA PRO A 610 20.79 -13.04 17.02
C PRO A 610 21.78 -13.93 16.25
N SER A 611 21.40 -15.20 16.03
CA SER A 611 22.19 -16.21 15.31
C SER A 611 21.39 -16.88 14.17
N THR A 612 20.30 -16.24 13.70
CA THR A 612 19.34 -16.87 12.78
C THR A 612 19.15 -16.03 11.53
N ASN A 613 19.62 -16.55 10.39
CA ASN A 613 19.54 -15.91 9.09
C ASN A 613 18.70 -16.76 8.12
N VAL A 614 18.08 -16.11 7.13
CA VAL A 614 17.29 -16.77 6.08
C VAL A 614 17.70 -16.26 4.71
N PHE A 615 18.10 -17.18 3.83
CA PHE A 615 18.31 -16.89 2.41
C PHE A 615 16.98 -17.02 1.65
N LEU A 616 16.46 -15.88 1.19
CA LEU A 616 15.10 -15.70 0.68
C LEU A 616 14.87 -16.46 -0.63
N GLU A 617 15.82 -16.40 -1.57
CA GLU A 617 15.72 -17.06 -2.87
C GLU A 617 15.52 -18.59 -2.74
N ARG A 618 16.17 -19.22 -1.76
CA ARG A 618 15.96 -20.65 -1.46
C ARG A 618 14.57 -20.94 -0.88
N GLN A 619 13.98 -20.02 -0.11
CA GLN A 619 12.59 -20.19 0.36
C GLN A 619 11.61 -20.07 -0.82
N TRP A 620 11.79 -19.04 -1.67
CA TRP A 620 10.99 -18.85 -2.88
C TRP A 620 11.08 -20.02 -3.86
N ALA A 621 12.28 -20.53 -4.13
CA ALA A 621 12.47 -21.68 -5.02
C ALA A 621 11.79 -22.95 -4.48
N ALA A 622 11.84 -23.17 -3.15
CA ALA A 622 11.17 -24.30 -2.51
C ALA A 622 9.63 -24.16 -2.56
N ASP A 623 9.10 -22.97 -2.30
CA ASP A 623 7.67 -22.69 -2.36
C ASP A 623 7.12 -22.80 -3.79
N ARG A 624 7.83 -22.24 -4.78
CA ARG A 624 7.47 -22.37 -6.20
C ARG A 624 7.47 -23.83 -6.66
N ALA A 625 8.45 -24.62 -6.22
CA ALA A 625 8.48 -26.06 -6.50
C ALA A 625 7.26 -26.77 -5.86
N PHE A 626 6.89 -26.42 -4.63
CA PHE A 626 5.70 -26.96 -3.96
C PHE A 626 4.39 -26.58 -4.68
N ARG A 627 4.21 -25.32 -5.09
CA ARG A 627 3.04 -24.87 -5.88
C ARG A 627 2.91 -25.57 -7.24
N GLN A 628 4.03 -26.04 -7.82
CA GLN A 628 4.04 -26.75 -9.11
C GLN A 628 3.80 -28.26 -9.02
N VAL A 629 3.74 -28.85 -7.82
CA VAL A 629 3.34 -30.26 -7.67
C VAL A 629 1.83 -30.40 -7.87
N PRO A 630 1.35 -31.19 -8.86
CA PRO A 630 -0.07 -31.43 -9.02
C PRO A 630 -0.62 -32.15 -7.78
N ARG A 631 -1.53 -31.51 -7.03
CA ARG A 631 -2.22 -32.16 -5.91
C ARG A 631 -3.00 -33.36 -6.44
N SER A 632 -2.67 -34.56 -5.95
CA SER A 632 -3.41 -35.78 -6.30
C SER A 632 -4.85 -35.67 -5.84
N LYS A 633 -5.80 -36.03 -6.71
CA LYS A 633 -7.22 -36.19 -6.36
C LYS A 633 -7.39 -37.43 -5.46
N SER A 634 -7.15 -37.28 -4.16
CA SER A 634 -7.32 -38.36 -3.17
C SER A 634 -8.00 -37.94 -1.87
N ASP A 635 -8.02 -36.64 -1.54
CA ASP A 635 -8.30 -36.18 -0.17
C ASP A 635 -9.71 -35.57 0.00
N THR A 636 -10.64 -35.83 -0.93
CA THR A 636 -12.04 -35.36 -0.89
C THR A 636 -13.08 -36.45 -0.67
N GLU A 637 -12.70 -37.61 -0.11
CA GLU A 637 -13.63 -38.61 0.42
C GLU A 637 -13.18 -39.02 1.83
N GLY A 638 -13.81 -38.46 2.88
CA GLY A 638 -13.28 -38.69 4.23
C GLY A 638 -14.00 -38.11 5.46
N SER A 639 -15.29 -37.79 5.44
CA SER A 639 -16.07 -37.70 6.70
C SER A 639 -17.60 -37.72 6.49
N SER A 640 -18.15 -38.90 6.22
CA SER A 640 -19.57 -39.18 6.46
C SER A 640 -19.67 -40.23 7.57
N ILE A 641 -19.65 -39.79 8.83
CA ILE A 641 -19.91 -40.66 9.99
C ILE A 641 -21.00 -40.04 10.86
N SER A 642 -22.04 -40.85 11.07
CA SER A 642 -23.24 -40.66 11.87
C SER A 642 -23.05 -40.07 13.28
N SER A 643 -23.92 -39.14 13.64
CA SER A 643 -24.74 -39.17 14.87
C SER A 643 -25.99 -38.33 14.67
#